data_AF-A0A958TK44-F1
#
_entry.id   AF-A0A958TK44-F1
#
_cell.length_a   1.000
_cell.length_b   1.000
_cell.length_c   1.000
_cell.angle_alpha   90.00
_cell.angle_beta   90.00
_cell.angle_gamma   90.00
#
_symmetry.space_group_name_H-M   'P 1'
#
loop_
_entity.id
_entity.type
_entity.pdbx_description
1 polymer ?
#
loop_
_entity_poly.entity_id
_entity_poly.type
_entity_poly.pdbx_seq_one_letter_code
_entity_poly.pdbx_strand_id
1 'polypeptide(L)'
;MSTTNYTFSKTIYYLLLSVFVLFSSLAFSQDPTSQDSTKTGYSLGTINMPNPNSIVSKYTYDPISDRYIYTETVGKFNINYPIILTPAEYQRLVLLEQQRNYYKQKVDAAEGKKDGTEDEQKNLLPEFYVNSGFFESIFGGNTIEVIPQGSVEMDLGVLFTKQDNPTFSPRNRSNFTFDFDQRISLSLLGKVGTRLQVTANYDTESTFDFQNLIKLEYTPTEDDIVRKIEVGNVSMPLNSSLITGAQSLFGVKTELQFGKTRVTAVFSEQKSQSRSVVAQGGGTLEDFEFYARDYDENRHFFLAQYFRSKYDDVMNRYPFLETNVQITRLEVWVTNRTNQTNNVRNIAAFQDLGESGIIGLDNPPVGFVNVGPNAYPDNGNNDFDPTNIGVGDSKLSQAVRDITTVEQGILVPANEGFDFGKLENARKLNQGTDYQLHSQLGYISLNQRLLNDEILAVAFQYTVGGVVYQVGEFANDGVNSTANNPDTDGDGIPNIADVDIDGDGTPDNGTDTDNDGINDATDVDQTGGTDANADGIDDAFVNAEGSTQSLIVKMLKSPITNVKEPIWDLMMKNIYDTGAFQLSEEDFKLNIFYTEASPLNYIKPVDGTTFPLFDNNTPNANDDSEITETPLIRLFHLDRLNFNNDP
;
A
#
# COMPACT_ATOMS: atom_id res chain seq x y z
N MET A 1 22.96 -46.72 -9.24
CA MET A 1 22.25 -47.88 -8.67
C MET A 1 22.28 -47.75 -7.15
N SER A 2 21.15 -47.39 -6.55
CA SER A 2 20.97 -47.34 -5.09
C SER A 2 19.58 -47.88 -4.80
N THR A 3 19.53 -49.12 -4.33
CA THR A 3 18.29 -49.82 -3.98
C THR A 3 17.74 -49.27 -2.67
N THR A 4 16.58 -48.61 -2.70
CA THR A 4 15.83 -48.18 -1.52
C THR A 4 15.20 -49.40 -0.82
N ASN A 5 15.70 -49.72 0.37
CA ASN A 5 15.15 -50.78 1.22
C ASN A 5 13.80 -50.35 1.83
N TYR A 6 12.70 -50.85 1.26
CA TYR A 6 11.32 -50.61 1.70
C TYR A 6 10.95 -51.23 3.06
N THR A 7 11.83 -52.03 3.66
CA THR A 7 11.56 -52.74 4.93
C THR A 7 11.85 -51.91 6.17
N PHE A 8 12.73 -50.89 6.09
CA PHE A 8 13.08 -50.07 7.26
C PHE A 8 12.00 -49.02 7.61
N SER A 9 11.28 -48.52 6.60
CA SER A 9 10.20 -47.53 6.75
C SER A 9 8.96 -48.11 7.48
N LYS A 10 8.61 -49.37 7.21
CA LYS A 10 7.45 -50.01 7.85
C LYS A 10 7.63 -50.17 9.36
N THR A 11 8.84 -50.53 9.81
CA THR A 11 9.11 -50.78 11.24
C THR A 11 9.03 -49.51 12.08
N ILE A 12 9.47 -48.36 11.53
CA ILE A 12 9.34 -47.05 12.18
C ILE A 12 7.87 -46.62 12.26
N TYR A 13 7.08 -46.91 11.22
CA TYR A 13 5.66 -46.60 11.20
C TYR A 13 4.87 -47.39 12.25
N TYR A 14 5.18 -48.68 12.43
CA TYR A 14 4.56 -49.49 13.48
C TYR A 14 5.03 -49.12 14.90
N LEU A 15 6.26 -48.62 15.06
CA LEU A 15 6.78 -48.12 16.34
C LEU A 15 6.13 -46.78 16.73
N LEU A 16 5.89 -45.89 15.77
CA LEU A 16 5.16 -44.64 16.01
C LEU A 16 3.67 -44.88 16.29
N LEU A 17 3.05 -45.84 15.60
CA LEU A 17 1.66 -46.23 15.85
C LEU A 17 1.48 -46.87 17.23
N SER A 18 2.44 -47.68 17.70
CA SER A 18 2.36 -48.30 19.03
C SER A 18 2.59 -47.30 20.16
N VAL A 19 3.46 -46.29 19.98
CA VAL A 19 3.61 -45.17 20.93
C VAL A 19 2.34 -44.31 21.00
N PHE A 20 1.66 -44.08 19.87
CA PHE A 20 0.41 -43.30 19.85
C PHE A 20 -0.76 -44.04 20.52
N VAL A 21 -0.87 -45.37 20.32
CA VAL A 21 -1.90 -46.19 20.98
C VAL A 21 -1.65 -46.32 22.49
N LEU A 22 -0.39 -46.38 22.93
CA LEU A 22 -0.03 -46.37 24.35
C LEU A 22 -0.34 -45.03 25.04
N PHE A 23 -0.25 -43.89 24.33
CA PHE A 23 -0.65 -42.59 24.88
C PHE A 23 -2.18 -42.37 24.91
N SER A 24 -2.92 -42.99 23.99
CA SER A 24 -4.39 -42.86 23.93
C SER A 24 -5.16 -43.65 25.01
N SER A 25 -4.51 -44.57 25.72
CA SER A 25 -5.15 -45.37 26.79
C SER A 25 -5.03 -44.76 28.20
N LEU A 26 -4.41 -43.59 28.35
CA LEU A 26 -4.51 -42.75 29.54
C LEU A 26 -5.68 -41.75 29.42
N ALA A 27 -6.86 -42.26 29.07
CA ALA A 27 -8.11 -41.55 29.24
C ALA A 27 -8.55 -41.69 30.71
N PHE A 28 -8.16 -40.74 31.54
CA PHE A 28 -8.79 -40.58 32.86
C PHE A 28 -10.23 -40.14 32.64
N SER A 29 -11.16 -41.05 32.91
CA SER A 29 -12.59 -40.75 33.09
C SER A 29 -12.73 -39.64 34.13
N GLN A 30 -13.32 -38.51 33.74
CA GLN A 30 -13.78 -37.49 34.68
C GLN A 30 -15.01 -38.05 35.40
N ASP A 31 -14.85 -38.43 36.67
CA ASP A 31 -16.00 -38.54 37.57
C ASP A 31 -16.67 -37.15 37.69
N PRO A 32 -18.01 -37.07 37.66
CA PRO A 32 -18.72 -35.81 37.71
C PRO A 32 -18.46 -35.15 39.06
N THR A 33 -17.70 -34.05 39.04
CA THR A 33 -17.51 -33.21 40.21
C THR A 33 -18.80 -32.43 40.46
N SER A 34 -19.45 -32.71 41.58
CA SER A 34 -20.41 -31.78 42.18
C SER A 34 -19.69 -30.46 42.43
N GLN A 35 -20.33 -29.37 42.03
CA GLN A 35 -19.90 -28.00 42.32
C GLN A 35 -19.80 -27.81 43.85
N ASP A 36 -18.62 -28.09 44.42
CA ASP A 36 -18.34 -27.89 45.84
C ASP A 36 -17.85 -26.46 46.02
N SER A 37 -18.70 -25.68 46.69
CA SER A 37 -18.34 -24.49 47.45
C SER A 37 -16.88 -24.51 47.93
N THR A 38 -16.19 -23.40 47.71
CA THR A 38 -14.86 -23.09 48.23
C THR A 38 -14.61 -23.68 49.63
N LYS A 39 -13.92 -24.82 49.71
CA LYS A 39 -13.22 -25.22 50.93
C LYS A 39 -11.82 -24.64 50.88
N THR A 40 -11.64 -23.55 51.60
CA THR A 40 -10.33 -23.09 52.07
C THR A 40 -9.72 -24.20 52.93
N GLY A 41 -8.91 -25.06 52.32
CA GLY A 41 -8.14 -26.10 52.98
C GLY A 41 -6.68 -25.96 52.62
N TYR A 42 -5.81 -25.82 53.63
CA TYR A 42 -4.37 -25.76 53.42
C TYR A 42 -3.86 -27.11 52.89
N SER A 43 -3.17 -27.10 51.75
CA SER A 43 -2.30 -28.22 51.37
C SER A 43 -1.11 -28.23 52.34
N LEU A 44 -1.20 -29.05 53.38
CA LEU A 44 -0.05 -29.35 54.21
C LEU A 44 0.93 -30.15 53.35
N GLY A 45 1.91 -29.46 52.76
CA GLY A 45 3.10 -30.10 52.20
C GLY A 45 3.67 -31.08 53.23
N THR A 46 4.18 -32.22 52.77
CA THR A 46 4.82 -33.20 53.63
C THR A 46 5.95 -32.51 54.40
N ILE A 47 5.79 -32.38 55.71
CA ILE A 47 6.81 -31.78 56.59
C ILE A 47 8.00 -32.74 56.62
N ASN A 48 8.97 -32.49 55.77
CA ASN A 48 10.23 -33.22 55.77
C ASN A 48 11.09 -32.62 56.88
N MET A 49 11.08 -33.25 58.06
CA MET A 49 11.87 -32.79 59.19
C MET A 49 13.35 -33.03 58.90
N PRO A 50 14.23 -32.02 59.07
CA PRO A 50 15.66 -32.24 58.95
C PRO A 50 16.12 -33.23 60.02
N ASN A 51 17.13 -34.04 59.69
CA ASN A 51 17.77 -34.90 60.68
C ASN A 51 18.25 -34.06 61.86
N PRO A 52 18.03 -34.49 63.12
CA PRO A 52 18.48 -33.76 64.28
C PRO A 52 20.01 -33.66 64.30
N ASN A 53 20.54 -32.55 64.82
CA ASN A 53 21.99 -32.27 64.93
C ASN A 53 22.80 -33.36 65.67
N SER A 54 22.13 -34.31 66.33
CA SER A 54 22.72 -35.48 66.96
C SER A 54 23.19 -36.57 66.00
N ILE A 55 22.75 -36.54 64.72
CA ILE A 55 23.20 -37.48 63.68
C ILE A 55 24.31 -36.81 62.87
N VAL A 56 25.51 -37.40 62.89
CA VAL A 56 26.68 -36.92 62.15
C VAL A 56 27.02 -37.92 61.04
N SER A 57 26.87 -37.48 59.79
CA SER A 57 27.28 -38.21 58.59
C SER A 57 28.68 -37.77 58.17
N LYS A 58 29.63 -38.70 58.04
CA LYS A 58 31.02 -38.39 57.69
C LYS A 58 31.59 -39.41 56.70
N TYR A 59 32.31 -38.89 55.70
CA TYR A 59 33.20 -39.66 54.84
C TYR A 59 34.60 -39.71 55.45
N THR A 60 35.14 -40.91 55.65
CA THR A 60 36.52 -41.11 56.11
C THR A 60 37.30 -41.82 55.01
N TYR A 61 38.41 -41.23 54.57
CA TYR A 61 39.29 -41.84 53.57
C TYR A 61 40.23 -42.84 54.24
N ASP A 62 40.30 -44.05 53.69
CA ASP A 62 41.28 -45.08 54.08
C ASP A 62 42.42 -45.15 53.05
N PRO A 63 43.64 -44.71 53.40
CA PRO A 63 44.78 -44.67 52.48
C PRO A 63 45.36 -46.05 52.15
N ILE A 64 45.03 -47.12 52.90
CA ILE A 64 45.54 -48.47 52.63
C ILE A 64 44.71 -49.15 51.55
N SER A 65 43.39 -48.96 51.57
CA SER A 65 42.45 -49.62 50.64
C SER A 65 42.03 -48.73 49.46
N ASP A 66 42.41 -47.45 49.46
CA ASP A 66 41.96 -46.42 48.50
C ASP A 66 40.42 -46.43 48.35
N ARG A 67 39.75 -46.31 49.50
CA ARG A 67 38.30 -46.31 49.63
C ARG A 67 37.84 -45.19 50.55
N TYR A 68 36.63 -44.69 50.29
CA TYR A 68 35.93 -43.76 51.16
C TYR A 68 34.86 -44.51 51.94
N ILE A 69 34.89 -44.42 53.27
CA ILE A 69 33.92 -45.06 54.16
C ILE A 69 32.92 -44.00 54.62
N TYR A 70 31.67 -44.11 54.17
CA TYR A 70 30.56 -43.29 54.64
C TYR A 70 30.00 -43.89 55.94
N THR A 71 29.90 -43.08 56.99
CA THR A 71 29.40 -43.49 58.31
C THR A 71 28.38 -42.49 58.82
N GLU A 72 27.28 -42.98 59.40
CA GLU A 72 26.28 -42.18 60.10
C GLU A 72 26.29 -42.56 61.59
N THR A 73 26.56 -41.59 62.46
CA THR A 73 26.78 -41.81 63.89
C THR A 73 25.84 -40.99 64.75
N VAL A 74 25.39 -41.54 65.87
CA VAL A 74 24.76 -40.81 66.98
C VAL A 74 25.60 -41.02 68.23
N GLY A 75 26.32 -39.99 68.64
CA GLY A 75 27.29 -40.07 69.74
C GLY A 75 28.44 -41.04 69.44
N LYS A 76 28.40 -42.26 70.00
CA LYS A 76 29.42 -43.31 69.81
C LYS A 76 28.91 -44.52 69.02
N PHE A 77 27.65 -44.50 68.58
CA PHE A 77 27.02 -45.65 67.92
C PHE A 77 26.77 -45.34 66.45
N ASN A 78 27.16 -46.27 65.56
CA ASN A 78 26.77 -46.22 64.15
C ASN A 78 25.28 -46.56 64.06
N ILE A 79 24.50 -45.66 63.48
CA ILE A 79 23.06 -45.87 63.28
C ILE A 79 22.76 -46.63 61.99
N ASN A 80 23.75 -46.74 61.10
CA ASN A 80 23.64 -47.45 59.83
C ASN A 80 24.95 -48.18 59.49
N TYR A 81 24.88 -49.16 58.58
CA TYR A 81 26.08 -49.87 58.13
C TYR A 81 26.96 -48.96 57.27
N PRO A 82 28.29 -48.99 57.47
CA PRO A 82 29.19 -48.16 56.68
C PRO A 82 29.18 -48.58 55.21
N ILE A 83 29.08 -47.60 54.31
CA ILE A 83 29.14 -47.82 52.87
C ILE A 83 30.57 -47.56 52.42
N ILE A 84 31.19 -48.54 51.75
CA ILE A 84 32.55 -48.44 51.24
C ILE A 84 32.48 -48.08 49.77
N LEU A 85 33.03 -46.94 49.41
CA LEU A 85 32.98 -46.36 48.07
C LEU A 85 34.36 -46.35 47.43
N THR A 86 34.43 -46.64 46.14
CA THR A 86 35.61 -46.31 45.34
C THR A 86 35.75 -44.78 45.19
N PRO A 87 36.93 -44.25 44.82
CA PRO A 87 37.11 -42.82 44.57
C PRO A 87 36.13 -42.29 43.50
N ALA A 88 35.85 -43.06 42.46
CA ALA A 88 34.91 -42.70 41.40
C ALA A 88 33.44 -42.68 41.89
N GLU A 89 33.04 -43.65 42.71
CA GLU A 89 31.69 -43.68 43.29
C GLU A 89 31.47 -42.58 44.32
N TYR A 90 32.50 -42.27 45.12
CA TYR A 90 32.50 -41.13 46.03
C TYR A 90 32.32 -39.82 45.26
N GLN A 91 33.15 -39.57 44.24
CA GLN A 91 33.04 -38.38 43.40
C GLN A 91 31.64 -38.26 42.77
N ARG A 92 31.08 -39.36 42.27
CA ARG A 92 29.73 -39.38 41.69
C ARG A 92 28.65 -39.06 42.73
N LEU A 93 28.74 -39.62 43.93
CA LEU A 93 27.76 -39.38 44.99
C LEU A 93 27.82 -37.94 45.51
N VAL A 94 29.02 -37.42 45.75
CA VAL A 94 29.22 -36.02 46.15
C VAL A 94 28.69 -35.08 45.07
N LEU A 95 28.95 -35.37 43.79
CA LEU A 95 28.42 -34.58 42.68
C LEU A 95 26.88 -34.59 42.65
N LEU A 96 26.26 -35.76 42.85
CA LEU A 96 24.79 -35.87 42.91
C LEU A 96 24.19 -35.13 44.11
N GLU A 97 24.85 -35.18 45.26
CA GLU A 97 24.44 -34.45 46.45
C GLU A 97 24.56 -32.93 46.26
N GLN A 98 25.69 -32.47 45.70
CA GLN A 98 25.90 -31.08 45.33
C GLN A 98 24.87 -30.60 44.31
N GLN A 99 24.58 -31.40 43.28
CA GLN A 99 23.56 -31.08 42.28
C GLN A 99 22.17 -30.98 42.91
N ARG A 100 21.80 -31.91 43.80
CA ARG A 100 20.52 -31.86 44.52
C ARG A 100 20.44 -30.62 45.42
N ASN A 101 21.49 -30.32 46.17
CA ASN A 101 21.55 -29.14 47.04
C ASN A 101 21.49 -27.84 46.23
N TYR A 102 22.16 -27.80 45.08
CA TYR A 102 22.10 -26.70 44.12
C TYR A 102 20.66 -26.47 43.63
N TYR A 103 19.99 -27.50 43.12
CA TYR A 103 18.59 -27.36 42.67
C TYR A 103 17.65 -26.97 43.81
N LYS A 104 17.85 -27.52 45.01
CA LYS A 104 17.07 -27.13 46.19
C LYS A 104 17.25 -25.65 46.54
N GLN A 105 18.49 -25.15 46.56
CA GLN A 105 18.77 -23.73 46.78
C GLN A 105 18.18 -22.84 45.69
N LYS A 106 18.24 -23.26 44.42
CA LYS A 106 17.68 -22.49 43.30
C LYS A 106 16.16 -22.44 43.32
N VAL A 107 15.48 -23.55 43.66
CA VAL A 107 14.02 -23.57 43.87
C VAL A 107 13.63 -22.68 45.05
N ASP A 108 14.36 -22.78 46.17
CA ASP A 108 14.13 -21.93 47.35
C ASP A 108 14.33 -20.43 47.04
N ALA A 109 15.36 -20.08 46.25
CA ALA A 109 15.64 -18.71 45.81
C ALA A 109 14.59 -18.18 44.81
N ALA A 110 14.13 -19.03 43.88
CA ALA A 110 13.07 -18.70 42.92
C ALA A 110 11.71 -18.51 43.60
N GLU A 111 11.39 -19.27 44.66
CA GLU A 111 10.15 -19.14 45.42
C GLU A 111 10.10 -17.91 46.34
N GLY A 112 11.24 -17.26 46.63
CA GLY A 112 11.31 -15.99 47.38
C GLY A 112 10.87 -16.06 48.85
N LYS A 113 10.81 -17.26 49.45
CA LYS A 113 10.25 -17.49 50.81
C LYS A 113 11.25 -17.34 51.97
N LYS A 114 12.53 -17.03 51.70
CA LYS A 114 13.60 -16.87 52.70
C LYS A 114 14.18 -15.45 52.65
N ASP A 115 14.45 -14.85 53.81
CA ASP A 115 15.07 -13.52 53.94
C ASP A 115 16.50 -13.52 53.33
N GLY A 116 16.79 -12.58 52.41
CA GLY A 116 18.11 -12.42 51.75
C GLY A 116 18.23 -12.92 50.30
N THR A 117 17.12 -13.26 49.65
CA THR A 117 17.07 -13.95 48.34
C THR A 117 17.22 -13.06 47.09
N GLU A 118 17.27 -11.73 47.23
CA GLU A 118 17.35 -10.79 46.10
C GLU A 118 18.66 -10.90 45.29
N ASP A 119 19.79 -11.16 45.95
CA ASP A 119 21.08 -11.36 45.28
C ASP A 119 21.24 -12.79 44.72
N GLU A 120 20.61 -13.78 45.36
CA GLU A 120 20.62 -15.18 44.91
C GLU A 120 19.73 -15.41 43.67
N GLN A 121 18.70 -14.57 43.48
CA GLN A 121 17.86 -14.56 42.26
C GLN A 121 18.59 -14.03 41.02
N LYS A 122 19.56 -13.13 41.17
CA LYS A 122 20.26 -12.51 40.03
C LYS A 122 21.30 -13.41 39.37
N ASN A 123 21.87 -14.38 40.10
CA ASN A 123 22.99 -15.19 39.62
C ASN A 123 22.61 -16.67 39.47
N LEU A 124 21.76 -16.97 38.49
CA LEU A 124 21.16 -18.30 38.29
C LEU A 124 22.11 -19.32 37.64
N LEU A 125 23.23 -18.90 37.04
CA LEU A 125 24.25 -19.78 36.47
C LEU A 125 25.54 -19.74 37.29
N PRO A 126 26.14 -20.88 37.66
CA PRO A 126 27.39 -20.91 38.40
C PRO A 126 28.57 -20.58 37.47
N GLU A 127 29.60 -19.95 38.03
CA GLU A 127 30.90 -19.84 37.38
C GLU A 127 31.49 -21.24 37.17
N PHE A 128 31.89 -21.55 35.93
CA PHE A 128 32.54 -22.82 35.63
C PHE A 128 34.05 -22.69 35.78
N TYR A 129 34.66 -23.62 36.51
CA TYR A 129 36.10 -23.65 36.72
C TYR A 129 36.73 -24.77 35.88
N VAL A 130 37.73 -24.42 35.07
CA VAL A 130 38.47 -25.36 34.22
C VAL A 130 39.84 -25.65 34.82
N ASN A 131 40.07 -26.86 35.32
CA ASN A 131 41.35 -27.25 35.89
C ASN A 131 42.38 -27.63 34.79
N SER A 132 42.97 -26.63 34.14
CA SER A 132 44.00 -26.81 33.11
C SER A 132 44.98 -25.65 33.09
N GLY A 133 46.27 -25.93 33.27
CA GLY A 133 47.33 -24.91 33.21
C GLY A 133 47.49 -24.29 31.81
N PHE A 134 47.18 -25.04 30.74
CA PHE A 134 47.14 -24.48 29.38
C PHE A 134 46.01 -23.45 29.24
N PHE A 135 44.82 -23.75 29.78
CA PHE A 135 43.66 -22.87 29.73
C PHE A 135 43.94 -21.54 30.44
N GLU A 136 44.47 -21.60 31.67
CA GLU A 136 44.85 -20.42 32.44
C GLU A 136 45.91 -19.58 31.72
N SER A 137 46.89 -20.21 31.05
CA SER A 137 47.93 -19.49 30.31
C SER A 137 47.42 -18.70 29.10
N ILE A 138 46.40 -19.21 28.40
CA ILE A 138 45.82 -18.56 27.23
C ILE A 138 44.81 -17.49 27.66
N PHE A 139 43.92 -17.82 28.60
CA PHE A 139 42.79 -16.97 28.98
C PHE A 139 43.05 -16.06 30.18
N GLY A 140 44.19 -16.19 30.86
CA GLY A 140 44.56 -15.35 32.01
C GLY A 140 43.71 -15.60 33.25
N GLY A 141 43.04 -16.76 33.31
CA GLY A 141 42.18 -17.21 34.40
C GLY A 141 41.55 -18.56 34.07
N ASN A 142 41.04 -19.25 35.09
CA ASN A 142 40.41 -20.58 34.96
C ASN A 142 38.88 -20.55 35.04
N THR A 143 38.27 -19.36 35.11
CA THR A 143 36.83 -19.17 35.25
C THR A 143 36.15 -18.92 33.92
N ILE A 144 34.93 -19.40 33.79
CA ILE A 144 34.00 -19.07 32.71
C ILE A 144 32.72 -18.56 33.36
N GLU A 145 32.44 -17.28 33.14
CA GLU A 145 31.26 -16.58 33.61
C GLU A 145 30.33 -16.33 32.41
N VAL A 146 29.05 -16.66 32.52
CA VAL A 146 28.07 -16.46 31.45
C VAL A 146 26.83 -15.81 32.05
N ILE A 147 26.55 -14.59 31.60
CA ILE A 147 25.44 -13.75 32.06
C ILE A 147 24.45 -13.58 30.90
N PRO A 148 23.43 -14.44 30.77
CA PRO A 148 22.32 -14.21 29.86
C PRO A 148 21.31 -13.22 30.47
N GLN A 149 20.75 -12.37 29.64
CA GLN A 149 19.72 -11.39 29.97
C GLN A 149 18.69 -11.36 28.85
N GLY A 150 17.43 -11.07 29.18
CA GLY A 150 16.34 -10.97 28.21
C GLY A 150 15.29 -12.07 28.36
N SER A 151 14.47 -12.26 27.34
CA SER A 151 13.32 -13.16 27.33
C SER A 151 13.31 -14.07 26.10
N VAL A 152 12.68 -15.22 26.28
CA VAL A 152 12.32 -16.11 25.18
C VAL A 152 10.83 -16.41 25.35
N GLU A 153 10.04 -15.95 24.39
CA GLU A 153 8.62 -16.23 24.30
C GLU A 153 8.40 -17.21 23.16
N MET A 154 7.41 -18.08 23.33
CA MET A 154 7.07 -19.11 22.38
C MET A 154 5.55 -19.26 22.38
N ASP A 155 4.94 -18.85 21.29
CA ASP A 155 3.51 -18.92 21.06
C ASP A 155 3.24 -20.18 20.23
N LEU A 156 2.49 -21.11 20.83
CA LEU A 156 2.11 -22.39 20.23
C LEU A 156 0.61 -22.37 20.01
N GLY A 157 0.20 -22.26 18.76
CA GLY A 157 -1.18 -22.11 18.35
C GLY A 157 -1.60 -23.17 17.35
N VAL A 158 -2.91 -23.27 17.17
CA VAL A 158 -3.51 -24.00 16.05
C VAL A 158 -4.49 -23.05 15.41
N LEU A 159 -4.25 -22.73 14.15
CA LEU A 159 -5.14 -21.89 13.35
C LEU A 159 -6.02 -22.78 12.48
N PHE A 160 -7.31 -22.80 12.79
CA PHE A 160 -8.33 -23.41 11.93
C PHE A 160 -9.14 -22.31 11.25
N THR A 161 -9.10 -22.27 9.93
CA THR A 161 -9.90 -21.33 9.13
C THR A 161 -10.85 -22.11 8.23
N LYS A 162 -12.11 -21.66 8.16
CA LYS A 162 -13.11 -22.24 7.26
C LYS A 162 -13.77 -21.12 6.46
N GLN A 163 -13.76 -21.25 5.14
CA GLN A 163 -14.43 -20.34 4.23
C GLN A 163 -15.44 -21.12 3.39
N ASP A 164 -16.71 -20.78 3.53
CA ASP A 164 -17.82 -21.45 2.82
C ASP A 164 -18.03 -20.91 1.40
N ASN A 165 -16.99 -20.30 0.80
CA ASN A 165 -17.04 -19.83 -0.58
C ASN A 165 -17.20 -21.04 -1.53
N PRO A 166 -18.30 -21.13 -2.30
CA PRO A 166 -18.56 -22.26 -3.17
C PRO A 166 -17.52 -22.45 -4.28
N THR A 167 -16.82 -21.37 -4.67
CA THR A 167 -15.78 -21.40 -5.73
C THR A 167 -14.55 -22.18 -5.30
N PHE A 168 -14.28 -22.29 -3.99
CA PHE A 168 -13.25 -23.19 -3.49
C PHE A 168 -13.75 -24.63 -3.47
N SER A 169 -12.88 -25.54 -3.89
CA SER A 169 -13.11 -26.98 -3.74
C SER A 169 -13.42 -27.29 -2.27
N PRO A 170 -14.36 -28.21 -1.97
CA PRO A 170 -14.68 -28.59 -0.59
C PRO A 170 -13.47 -28.94 0.28
N ARG A 171 -12.37 -29.44 -0.33
CA ARG A 171 -11.10 -29.72 0.37
C ARG A 171 -10.34 -28.46 0.80
N ASN A 172 -10.46 -27.37 0.04
CA ASN A 172 -9.78 -26.10 0.28
C ASN A 172 -10.66 -25.10 1.07
N ARG A 173 -11.88 -25.49 1.46
CA ARG A 173 -12.78 -24.67 2.29
C ARG A 173 -12.39 -24.68 3.76
N SER A 174 -11.58 -25.64 4.20
CA SER A 174 -11.05 -25.69 5.56
C SER A 174 -9.54 -25.85 5.51
N ASN A 175 -8.82 -24.97 6.19
CA ASN A 175 -7.38 -25.09 6.38
C ASN A 175 -7.08 -25.23 7.89
N PHE A 176 -6.21 -26.17 8.21
CA PHE A 176 -5.68 -26.40 9.55
C PHE A 176 -4.18 -26.17 9.51
N THR A 177 -3.70 -25.19 10.25
CA THR A 177 -2.28 -24.83 10.28
C THR A 177 -1.81 -24.81 11.72
N PHE A 178 -0.67 -25.44 11.98
CA PHE A 178 0.02 -25.31 13.25
C PHE A 178 0.76 -23.98 13.24
N ASP A 179 0.49 -23.15 14.23
CA ASP A 179 1.04 -21.81 14.35
C ASP A 179 2.12 -21.81 15.42
N PHE A 180 3.32 -21.35 15.06
CA PHE A 180 4.49 -21.41 15.92
C PHE A 180 5.34 -20.17 15.75
N ASP A 181 5.23 -19.28 16.71
CA ASP A 181 5.99 -18.03 16.74
C ASP A 181 6.96 -18.04 17.92
N GLN A 182 8.21 -17.74 17.65
CA GLN A 182 9.25 -17.57 18.67
C GLN A 182 9.69 -16.11 18.69
N ARG A 183 9.58 -15.46 19.85
CA ARG A 183 10.18 -14.15 20.09
C ARG A 183 11.35 -14.31 21.05
N ILE A 184 12.56 -14.27 20.52
CA ILE A 184 13.79 -14.34 21.29
C ILE A 184 14.34 -12.92 21.37
N SER A 185 14.49 -12.38 22.57
CA SER A 185 15.25 -11.17 22.82
C SER A 185 16.29 -11.49 23.90
N LEU A 186 17.49 -11.87 23.45
CA LEU A 186 18.55 -12.39 24.31
C LEU A 186 19.81 -11.54 24.17
N SER A 187 20.34 -11.07 25.30
CA SER A 187 21.67 -10.50 25.43
C SER A 187 22.54 -11.42 26.29
N LEU A 188 23.69 -11.80 25.78
CA LEU A 188 24.61 -12.74 26.42
C LEU A 188 25.98 -12.07 26.57
N LEU A 189 26.45 -11.98 27.81
CA LEU A 189 27.82 -11.61 28.12
C LEU A 189 28.56 -12.82 28.72
N GLY A 190 29.51 -13.38 27.97
CA GLY A 190 30.40 -14.43 28.44
C GLY A 190 31.80 -13.90 28.70
N LYS A 191 32.42 -14.20 29.84
CA LYS A 191 33.83 -13.94 30.10
C LYS A 191 34.54 -15.26 30.37
N VAL A 192 35.62 -15.49 29.65
CA VAL A 192 36.49 -16.66 29.81
C VAL A 192 37.85 -16.16 30.27
N GLY A 193 38.15 -16.40 31.54
CA GLY A 193 39.28 -15.80 32.24
C GLY A 193 39.22 -14.27 32.22
N THR A 194 40.37 -13.64 32.00
CA THR A 194 40.52 -12.18 31.90
C THR A 194 40.69 -11.68 30.47
N ARG A 195 40.95 -12.59 29.51
CA ARG A 195 41.40 -12.25 28.17
C ARG A 195 40.38 -12.51 27.06
N LEU A 196 39.30 -13.27 27.30
CA LEU A 196 38.30 -13.54 26.27
C LEU A 196 36.91 -13.10 26.74
N GLN A 197 36.26 -12.25 25.95
CA GLN A 197 34.90 -11.78 26.16
C GLN A 197 34.04 -12.13 24.94
N VAL A 198 32.87 -12.70 25.19
CA VAL A 198 31.83 -12.98 24.20
C VAL A 198 30.68 -12.03 24.49
N THR A 199 30.23 -11.31 23.49
CA THR A 199 29.00 -10.49 23.56
C THR A 199 28.11 -10.93 22.42
N ALA A 200 26.93 -11.47 22.73
CA ALA A 200 25.96 -11.89 21.73
C ALA A 200 24.60 -11.28 22.05
N ASN A 201 24.10 -10.44 21.17
CA ASN A 201 22.75 -9.90 21.20
C ASN A 201 21.99 -10.50 20.02
N TYR A 202 20.86 -11.14 20.32
CA TYR A 202 20.02 -11.78 19.33
C TYR A 202 18.57 -11.44 19.62
N ASP A 203 17.97 -10.68 18.71
CA ASP A 203 16.57 -10.29 18.72
C ASP A 203 15.91 -10.73 17.40
N THR A 204 14.88 -11.57 17.50
CA THR A 204 14.10 -12.05 16.35
C THR A 204 13.17 -10.98 15.77
N GLU A 205 12.83 -9.94 16.55
CA GLU A 205 11.96 -8.84 16.11
C GLU A 205 12.75 -7.58 15.71
N SER A 206 14.08 -7.69 15.58
CA SER A 206 14.90 -6.57 15.14
C SER A 206 14.49 -6.08 13.75
N THR A 207 14.24 -4.77 13.64
CA THR A 207 14.01 -4.09 12.36
C THR A 207 15.27 -3.97 11.50
N PHE A 208 16.45 -4.10 12.10
CA PHE A 208 17.73 -3.97 11.41
C PHE A 208 18.70 -5.11 11.78
N ASP A 209 19.21 -5.81 10.77
CA ASP A 209 20.13 -6.95 10.96
C ASP A 209 21.40 -6.61 11.74
N PHE A 210 21.86 -5.34 11.72
CA PHE A 210 23.04 -4.92 12.47
C PHE A 210 22.84 -4.88 14.00
N GLN A 211 21.62 -4.94 14.50
CA GLN A 211 21.34 -5.02 15.94
C GLN A 211 21.63 -6.42 16.50
N ASN A 212 21.57 -7.44 15.64
CA ASN A 212 21.99 -8.79 15.95
C ASN A 212 23.52 -8.88 15.89
N LEU A 213 24.12 -8.71 17.06
CA LEU A 213 25.56 -8.60 17.23
C LEU A 213 26.10 -9.87 17.83
N ILE A 214 27.09 -10.48 17.21
CA ILE A 214 27.92 -11.52 17.81
C ILE A 214 29.35 -11.02 17.74
N LYS A 215 29.95 -10.78 18.90
CA LYS A 215 31.32 -10.29 19.00
C LYS A 215 32.11 -11.13 20.00
N LEU A 216 33.16 -11.76 19.50
CA LEU A 216 34.20 -12.37 20.31
C LEU A 216 35.37 -11.39 20.38
N GLU A 217 35.83 -11.04 21.58
CA GLU A 217 36.97 -10.15 21.81
C GLU A 217 38.02 -10.86 22.66
N TYR A 218 39.21 -11.04 22.10
CA TYR A 218 40.37 -11.54 22.81
C TYR A 218 41.39 -10.41 23.02
N THR A 219 41.67 -10.09 24.29
CA THR A 219 42.60 -9.05 24.73
C THR A 219 43.72 -9.69 25.56
N PRO A 220 44.86 -10.02 24.94
CA PRO A 220 46.03 -10.53 25.65
C PRO A 220 46.73 -9.44 26.49
N THR A 221 47.80 -9.82 27.18
CA THR A 221 48.55 -8.93 28.09
C THR A 221 49.38 -7.89 27.34
N GLU A 222 49.76 -6.80 28.02
CA GLU A 222 50.46 -5.67 27.39
C GLU A 222 51.82 -6.01 26.76
N ASP A 223 52.44 -7.14 27.11
CA ASP A 223 53.73 -7.56 26.55
C ASP A 223 53.60 -8.34 25.24
N ASP A 224 52.38 -8.61 24.77
CA ASP A 224 52.13 -9.42 23.57
C ASP A 224 52.16 -8.57 22.27
N ILE A 225 52.65 -9.19 21.18
CA ILE A 225 52.62 -8.57 19.82
C ILE A 225 51.17 -8.42 19.35
N VAL A 226 50.34 -9.42 19.62
CA VAL A 226 48.90 -9.38 19.39
C VAL A 226 48.30 -8.49 20.47
N ARG A 227 47.52 -7.48 20.10
CA ARG A 227 46.86 -6.56 21.04
C ARG A 227 45.38 -6.83 21.18
N LYS A 228 44.72 -7.20 20.09
CA LYS A 228 43.30 -7.51 20.08
C LYS A 228 42.98 -8.44 18.91
N ILE A 229 42.15 -9.44 19.14
CA ILE A 229 41.51 -10.23 18.09
C ILE A 229 40.00 -10.11 18.30
N GLU A 230 39.27 -9.67 17.28
CA GLU A 230 37.82 -9.57 17.27
C GLU A 230 37.26 -10.49 16.18
N VAL A 231 36.21 -11.24 16.48
CA VAL A 231 35.51 -12.11 15.51
C VAL A 231 34.01 -11.85 15.58
N GLY A 232 33.36 -11.77 14.41
CA GLY A 232 31.95 -11.44 14.25
C GLY A 232 31.76 -9.98 13.87
N ASN A 233 30.92 -9.23 14.59
CA ASN A 233 30.67 -7.82 14.31
C ASN A 233 31.88 -6.96 14.71
N VAL A 234 32.56 -6.42 13.72
CA VAL A 234 33.77 -5.60 13.87
C VAL A 234 33.58 -4.23 13.20
N SER A 235 34.34 -3.24 13.65
CA SER A 235 34.36 -1.91 13.06
C SER A 235 35.81 -1.45 12.84
N MET A 236 36.02 -0.68 11.77
CA MET A 236 37.31 -0.11 11.42
C MET A 236 37.15 1.36 11.05
N PRO A 237 36.81 2.26 12.01
CA PRO A 237 36.88 3.69 11.77
C PRO A 237 38.30 4.10 11.35
N LEU A 238 38.42 4.92 10.30
CA LEU A 238 39.68 5.54 9.87
C LEU A 238 39.54 7.05 9.95
N ASN A 239 40.60 7.73 10.40
CA ASN A 239 40.64 9.20 10.51
C ASN A 239 41.05 9.88 9.20
N SER A 240 40.85 9.22 8.05
CA SER A 240 41.21 9.75 6.72
C SER A 240 39.95 10.23 6.00
N SER A 241 40.02 11.41 5.38
CA SER A 241 38.95 11.92 4.51
C SER A 241 38.95 11.25 3.13
N LEU A 242 40.08 10.69 2.69
CA LEU A 242 40.21 10.04 1.38
C LEU A 242 39.77 8.57 1.39
N ILE A 243 39.92 7.90 2.54
CA ILE A 243 39.54 6.49 2.73
C ILE A 243 38.76 6.40 4.03
N THR A 244 37.43 6.39 3.91
CA THR A 244 36.53 6.17 5.04
C THR A 244 36.48 4.68 5.35
N GLY A 245 36.78 4.33 6.61
CA GLY A 245 36.69 2.94 7.05
C GLY A 245 35.24 2.50 7.31
N ALA A 246 34.96 1.21 7.12
CA ALA A 246 33.63 0.66 7.32
C ALA A 246 33.32 0.40 8.81
N GLN A 247 32.09 0.70 9.22
CA GLN A 247 31.65 0.61 10.63
C GLN A 247 30.93 -0.70 10.95
N SER A 248 30.14 -1.21 10.02
CA SER A 248 29.38 -2.45 10.21
C SER A 248 29.92 -3.54 9.30
N LEU A 249 30.76 -4.40 9.87
CA LEU A 249 31.44 -5.50 9.21
C LEU A 249 31.20 -6.79 9.99
N PHE A 250 31.06 -7.93 9.29
CA PHE A 250 31.05 -9.25 9.91
C PHE A 250 32.27 -10.04 9.44
N GLY A 251 33.21 -10.33 10.36
CA GLY A 251 34.44 -11.04 10.01
C GLY A 251 35.46 -11.08 11.14
N VAL A 252 36.74 -11.05 10.78
CA VAL A 252 37.86 -11.13 11.72
C VAL A 252 38.66 -9.85 11.66
N LYS A 253 38.95 -9.26 12.82
CA LYS A 253 39.84 -8.11 12.98
C LYS A 253 40.96 -8.46 13.95
N THR A 254 42.19 -8.13 13.56
CA THR A 254 43.38 -8.37 14.38
C THR A 254 44.21 -7.10 14.48
N GLU A 255 44.59 -6.74 15.70
CA GLU A 255 45.50 -5.63 15.98
C GLU A 255 46.85 -6.18 16.45
N LEU A 256 47.92 -5.82 15.76
CA LEU A 256 49.30 -6.19 16.05
C LEU A 256 50.10 -4.92 16.36
N GLN A 257 51.00 -4.99 17.33
CA GLN A 257 51.88 -3.88 17.69
C GLN A 257 53.35 -4.32 17.72
N PHE A 258 54.14 -3.74 16.82
CA PHE A 258 55.59 -3.93 16.71
C PHE A 258 56.29 -2.64 17.17
N GLY A 259 56.57 -2.54 18.47
CA GLY A 259 57.10 -1.32 19.08
C GLY A 259 56.12 -0.15 18.95
N LYS A 260 56.46 0.84 18.13
CA LYS A 260 55.61 2.01 17.83
C LYS A 260 54.69 1.81 16.61
N THR A 261 54.87 0.74 15.85
CA THR A 261 54.08 0.46 14.64
C THR A 261 52.87 -0.38 15.00
N ARG A 262 51.67 0.14 14.78
CA ARG A 262 50.41 -0.60 14.95
C ARG A 262 49.85 -1.01 13.59
N VAL A 263 49.60 -2.29 13.41
CA VAL A 263 49.00 -2.88 12.20
C VAL A 263 47.63 -3.44 12.57
N THR A 264 46.58 -2.88 12.01
CA THR A 264 45.21 -3.39 12.15
C THR A 264 44.81 -4.03 10.83
N ALA A 265 44.52 -5.33 10.86
CA ALA A 265 44.07 -6.09 9.70
C ALA A 265 42.62 -6.52 9.90
N VAL A 266 41.78 -6.37 8.86
CA VAL A 266 40.37 -6.77 8.89
C VAL A 266 40.07 -7.58 7.64
N PHE A 267 39.48 -8.75 7.82
CA PHE A 267 38.94 -9.60 6.75
C PHE A 267 37.48 -9.89 7.07
N SER A 268 36.57 -9.30 6.31
CA SER A 268 35.15 -9.28 6.67
C SER A 268 34.24 -9.07 5.46
N GLU A 269 33.00 -9.51 5.61
CA GLU A 269 31.90 -9.11 4.74
C GLU A 269 31.33 -7.77 5.24
N GLN A 270 31.19 -6.80 4.34
CA GLN A 270 30.57 -5.51 4.66
C GLN A 270 29.04 -5.65 4.64
N LYS A 271 28.40 -5.32 5.76
CA LYS A 271 26.93 -5.41 5.94
C LYS A 271 26.23 -4.05 5.85
N SER A 272 26.91 -3.02 5.35
CA SER A 272 26.39 -1.64 5.26
C SER A 272 26.65 -1.02 3.90
N GLN A 273 25.74 -0.17 3.45
CA GLN A 273 25.90 0.65 2.25
C GLN A 273 26.04 2.12 2.65
N SER A 274 27.07 2.80 2.14
CA SER A 274 27.18 4.25 2.26
C SER A 274 26.17 4.93 1.34
N ARG A 275 25.30 5.78 1.89
CA ARG A 275 24.49 6.71 1.11
C ARG A 275 24.91 8.14 1.49
N SER A 276 25.26 8.93 0.49
CA SER A 276 25.50 10.37 0.65
C SER A 276 24.24 11.11 0.24
N VAL A 277 23.76 12.00 1.11
CA VAL A 277 22.68 12.93 0.79
C VAL A 277 23.28 14.33 0.80
N VAL A 278 23.06 15.09 -0.27
CA VAL A 278 23.47 16.49 -0.32
C VAL A 278 22.30 17.32 0.19
N ALA A 279 22.49 17.98 1.32
CA ALA A 279 21.51 18.91 1.88
C ALA A 279 22.02 20.34 1.67
N GLN A 280 21.17 21.19 1.10
CA GLN A 280 21.44 22.62 0.89
C GLN A 280 20.19 23.40 1.33
N GLY A 281 20.35 24.53 2.00
CA GLY A 281 19.21 25.39 2.38
C GLY A 281 18.26 24.86 3.47
N GLY A 282 18.47 23.65 4.00
CA GLY A 282 17.61 23.05 5.03
C GLY A 282 16.73 21.89 4.54
N GLY A 283 16.78 21.57 3.24
CA GLY A 283 16.14 20.40 2.63
C GLY A 283 17.14 19.42 2.00
N THR A 284 16.66 18.25 1.60
CA THR A 284 17.38 17.30 0.75
C THR A 284 17.15 17.67 -0.72
N LEU A 285 18.22 17.91 -1.48
CA LEU A 285 18.11 18.08 -2.93
C LEU A 285 17.98 16.70 -3.59
N GLU A 286 16.97 16.52 -4.43
CA GLU A 286 16.76 15.34 -5.26
C GLU A 286 16.69 15.78 -6.72
N ASP A 287 17.60 15.25 -7.54
CA ASP A 287 17.62 15.53 -8.97
C ASP A 287 16.53 14.70 -9.65
N PHE A 288 15.78 15.31 -10.58
CA PHE A 288 14.82 14.64 -11.44
C PHE A 288 15.20 14.80 -12.91
N GLU A 289 14.90 13.78 -13.71
CA GLU A 289 15.11 13.78 -15.16
C GLU A 289 13.93 13.05 -15.83
N PHE A 290 13.35 13.68 -16.85
CA PHE A 290 12.30 13.09 -17.69
C PHE A 290 12.53 13.49 -19.15
N TYR A 291 12.12 12.63 -20.08
CA TYR A 291 12.15 12.96 -21.50
C TYR A 291 10.92 13.75 -21.90
N ALA A 292 11.00 14.49 -23.01
CA ALA A 292 9.86 15.24 -23.56
C ALA A 292 8.61 14.37 -23.82
N ARG A 293 8.81 13.06 -24.02
CA ARG A 293 7.74 12.08 -24.26
C ARG A 293 7.10 11.53 -22.97
N ASP A 294 7.70 11.78 -21.81
CA ASP A 294 7.26 11.21 -20.52
C ASP A 294 6.29 12.17 -19.81
N TYR A 295 5.36 12.78 -20.56
CA TYR A 295 4.30 13.60 -19.99
C TYR A 295 3.33 12.73 -19.16
N ASP A 296 2.64 13.34 -18.19
CA ASP A 296 1.68 12.66 -17.31
C ASP A 296 0.37 12.39 -18.06
N GLU A 297 0.33 11.24 -18.74
CA GLU A 297 -0.78 10.82 -19.58
C GLU A 297 -2.03 10.41 -18.79
N ASN A 298 -3.22 10.56 -19.39
CA ASN A 298 -4.52 10.18 -18.85
C ASN A 298 -4.87 10.81 -17.48
N ARG A 299 -4.26 11.95 -17.11
CA ARG A 299 -4.53 12.65 -15.85
C ARG A 299 -5.07 14.06 -16.03
N HIS A 300 -4.67 14.74 -17.09
CA HIS A 300 -4.96 16.15 -17.31
C HIS A 300 -5.78 16.35 -18.59
N PHE A 301 -6.90 17.05 -18.49
CA PHE A 301 -7.85 17.20 -19.59
C PHE A 301 -8.41 18.63 -19.67
N PHE A 302 -8.42 19.21 -20.87
CA PHE A 302 -9.21 20.39 -21.18
C PHE A 302 -10.70 20.07 -21.14
N LEU A 303 -11.53 21.03 -20.74
CA LEU A 303 -12.98 20.84 -20.66
C LEU A 303 -13.67 20.86 -22.02
N ALA A 304 -13.08 21.50 -23.05
CA ALA A 304 -13.62 21.64 -24.40
C ALA A 304 -12.52 22.08 -25.38
N GLN A 305 -12.76 21.95 -26.69
CA GLN A 305 -11.79 22.33 -27.72
C GLN A 305 -11.48 23.82 -27.72
N TYR A 306 -12.43 24.65 -27.30
CA TYR A 306 -12.21 26.08 -27.08
C TYR A 306 -11.06 26.34 -26.11
N PHE A 307 -11.08 25.70 -24.92
CA PHE A 307 -10.04 25.91 -23.91
C PHE A 307 -8.68 25.42 -24.38
N ARG A 308 -8.66 24.28 -25.09
CA ARG A 308 -7.44 23.75 -25.72
C ARG A 308 -6.86 24.74 -26.73
N SER A 309 -7.67 25.21 -27.68
CA SER A 309 -7.22 26.09 -28.77
C SER A 309 -6.81 27.48 -28.27
N LYS A 310 -7.35 27.93 -27.13
CA LYS A 310 -7.02 29.22 -26.50
C LYS A 310 -5.93 29.15 -25.43
N TYR A 311 -5.49 27.97 -25.01
CA TYR A 311 -4.52 27.82 -23.94
C TYR A 311 -3.23 28.61 -24.18
N ASP A 312 -2.60 28.42 -25.34
CA ASP A 312 -1.34 29.07 -25.69
C ASP A 312 -1.50 30.59 -25.86
N ASP A 313 -2.60 31.05 -26.49
CA ASP A 313 -2.93 32.47 -26.64
C ASP A 313 -3.07 33.16 -25.27
N VAL A 314 -3.80 32.51 -24.35
CA VAL A 314 -4.11 33.05 -23.01
C VAL A 314 -2.85 33.13 -22.14
N MET A 315 -1.91 32.19 -22.30
CA MET A 315 -0.66 32.13 -21.54
C MET A 315 0.47 32.94 -22.18
N ASN A 316 0.22 33.66 -23.27
CA ASN A 316 1.28 34.38 -23.97
C ASN A 316 1.95 35.46 -23.10
N ARG A 317 1.26 36.03 -22.10
CA ARG A 317 1.79 37.09 -21.22
C ARG A 317 1.77 36.70 -19.73
N TYR A 318 2.15 35.46 -19.40
CA TYR A 318 2.27 35.06 -17.99
C TYR A 318 3.15 36.05 -17.20
N PRO A 319 2.80 36.40 -15.94
CA PRO A 319 1.78 35.76 -15.10
C PRO A 319 0.33 36.19 -15.37
N PHE A 320 0.09 37.19 -16.22
CA PHE A 320 -1.26 37.63 -16.57
C PHE A 320 -1.89 36.70 -17.62
N LEU A 321 -3.06 36.13 -17.31
CA LEU A 321 -3.82 35.31 -18.24
C LEU A 321 -4.79 36.17 -19.05
N GLU A 322 -4.67 36.16 -20.38
CA GLU A 322 -5.53 36.94 -21.29
C GLU A 322 -6.90 36.29 -21.51
N THR A 323 -7.67 36.12 -20.44
CA THR A 323 -9.01 35.52 -20.49
C THR A 323 -9.96 36.13 -19.46
N ASN A 324 -11.23 36.24 -19.84
CA ASN A 324 -12.34 36.64 -18.96
C ASN A 324 -13.20 35.43 -18.54
N VAL A 325 -12.79 34.21 -18.89
CA VAL A 325 -13.48 32.98 -18.50
C VAL A 325 -13.30 32.75 -17.01
N GLN A 326 -14.39 32.40 -16.34
CA GLN A 326 -14.35 31.82 -15.01
C GLN A 326 -15.35 30.66 -14.89
N ILE A 327 -14.84 29.43 -14.77
CA ILE A 327 -15.66 28.25 -14.45
C ILE A 327 -16.23 28.41 -13.05
N THR A 328 -17.57 28.42 -12.95
CA THR A 328 -18.31 28.59 -11.69
C THR A 328 -18.77 27.26 -11.11
N ARG A 329 -19.02 26.26 -11.96
CA ARG A 329 -19.47 24.93 -11.54
C ARG A 329 -18.93 23.86 -12.50
N LEU A 330 -18.54 22.72 -11.93
CA LEU A 330 -18.06 21.55 -12.68
C LEU A 330 -18.51 20.27 -11.97
N GLU A 331 -19.03 19.32 -12.73
CA GLU A 331 -19.27 17.94 -12.31
C GLU A 331 -18.49 17.01 -13.22
N VAL A 332 -17.73 16.11 -12.62
CA VAL A 332 -16.90 15.14 -13.35
C VAL A 332 -17.40 13.74 -13.01
N TRP A 333 -17.61 12.93 -14.04
CA TRP A 333 -18.15 11.58 -13.96
C TRP A 333 -17.16 10.59 -14.58
N VAL A 334 -16.95 9.47 -13.91
CA VAL A 334 -16.04 8.40 -14.36
C VAL A 334 -16.70 7.04 -14.25
N THR A 335 -16.24 6.07 -15.04
CA THR A 335 -16.60 4.65 -14.91
C THR A 335 -16.46 4.16 -13.47
N ASN A 336 -17.51 3.53 -12.93
CA ASN A 336 -17.53 3.05 -11.56
C ASN A 336 -17.07 1.60 -11.44
N ARG A 337 -15.79 1.38 -11.17
CA ARG A 337 -15.21 0.03 -11.04
C ARG A 337 -15.36 -0.60 -9.65
N THR A 338 -15.74 0.21 -8.66
CA THR A 338 -15.80 -0.21 -7.25
C THR A 338 -17.23 -0.49 -6.78
N ASN A 339 -18.19 -0.52 -7.71
CA ASN A 339 -19.63 -0.72 -7.45
C ASN A 339 -20.14 0.19 -6.33
N GLN A 340 -19.69 1.45 -6.31
CA GLN A 340 -20.25 2.43 -5.39
C GLN A 340 -21.73 2.67 -5.72
N THR A 341 -22.57 2.75 -4.70
CA THR A 341 -24.02 2.92 -4.87
C THR A 341 -24.48 4.33 -4.55
N ASN A 342 -23.61 5.18 -4.00
CA ASN A 342 -23.96 6.52 -3.54
C ASN A 342 -23.56 7.55 -4.59
N ASN A 343 -24.43 8.54 -4.84
CA ASN A 343 -24.20 9.65 -5.79
C ASN A 343 -23.75 9.19 -7.17
N VAL A 344 -24.33 8.10 -7.66
CA VAL A 344 -24.13 7.57 -9.01
C VAL A 344 -25.28 7.96 -9.93
N ARG A 345 -24.98 8.09 -11.23
CA ARG A 345 -25.97 8.40 -12.27
C ARG A 345 -25.67 7.62 -13.54
N ASN A 346 -26.71 7.36 -14.33
CA ASN A 346 -26.54 6.97 -15.72
C ASN A 346 -26.12 8.21 -16.52
N ILE A 347 -25.16 8.04 -17.41
CA ILE A 347 -24.54 9.12 -18.18
C ILE A 347 -24.49 8.71 -19.65
N ALA A 348 -24.98 9.58 -20.53
CA ALA A 348 -24.71 9.54 -21.96
C ALA A 348 -23.76 10.70 -22.29
N ALA A 349 -22.51 10.38 -22.58
CA ALA A 349 -21.44 11.34 -22.82
C ALA A 349 -21.19 11.50 -24.32
N PHE A 350 -21.29 12.71 -24.83
CA PHE A 350 -21.10 13.02 -26.25
C PHE A 350 -19.78 13.78 -26.45
N GLN A 351 -19.02 13.40 -27.48
CA GLN A 351 -17.76 14.07 -27.81
C GLN A 351 -17.98 15.54 -28.22
N ASP A 352 -18.94 15.75 -29.12
CA ASP A 352 -19.15 17.03 -29.78
C ASP A 352 -20.07 17.98 -29.02
N LEU A 353 -20.59 17.59 -27.85
CA LEU A 353 -21.50 18.42 -27.08
C LEU A 353 -20.91 19.81 -26.80
N GLY A 354 -21.68 20.83 -27.20
CA GLY A 354 -21.37 22.25 -27.03
C GLY A 354 -20.20 22.80 -27.85
N GLU A 355 -19.62 22.01 -28.75
CA GLU A 355 -18.55 22.46 -29.65
C GLU A 355 -19.11 23.25 -30.85
N SER A 356 -18.35 24.26 -31.29
CA SER A 356 -18.77 25.18 -32.36
C SER A 356 -17.90 25.12 -33.63
N GLY A 357 -16.89 24.25 -33.68
CA GLY A 357 -15.89 24.31 -34.75
C GLY A 357 -15.20 22.98 -35.04
N ILE A 358 -14.51 22.42 -34.04
CA ILE A 358 -13.86 21.12 -34.18
C ILE A 358 -14.89 20.05 -33.79
N ILE A 359 -15.43 19.37 -34.81
CA ILE A 359 -16.46 18.32 -34.69
C ILE A 359 -15.85 16.97 -35.04
N GLY A 360 -16.14 15.94 -34.25
CA GLY A 360 -15.66 14.57 -34.40
C GLY A 360 -16.49 13.70 -35.32
N LEU A 361 -17.79 13.97 -35.45
CA LEU A 361 -18.66 13.24 -36.39
C LEU A 361 -18.05 13.22 -37.80
N ASP A 362 -17.98 12.03 -38.40
CA ASP A 362 -17.40 11.85 -39.74
C ASP A 362 -18.17 12.63 -40.84
N ASN A 363 -19.50 12.67 -40.72
CA ASN A 363 -20.39 13.34 -41.68
C ASN A 363 -21.52 14.10 -40.95
N PRO A 364 -21.21 15.24 -40.31
CA PRO A 364 -22.22 16.01 -39.59
C PRO A 364 -23.24 16.57 -40.61
N PRO A 365 -24.55 16.52 -40.31
CA PRO A 365 -25.57 17.13 -41.17
C PRO A 365 -25.35 18.62 -41.40
N VAL A 366 -25.87 19.13 -42.53
CA VAL A 366 -25.89 20.57 -42.77
C VAL A 366 -26.74 21.24 -41.69
N GLY A 367 -26.20 22.27 -41.04
CA GLY A 367 -26.87 22.97 -39.96
C GLY A 367 -26.62 22.39 -38.57
N PHE A 368 -25.83 21.31 -38.44
CA PHE A 368 -25.53 20.70 -37.14
C PHE A 368 -24.93 21.67 -36.10
N VAL A 369 -24.14 22.64 -36.58
CA VAL A 369 -23.58 23.72 -35.75
C VAL A 369 -24.35 25.01 -36.00
N ASN A 370 -24.87 25.59 -34.91
CA ASN A 370 -25.80 26.72 -34.92
C ASN A 370 -25.12 28.09 -34.82
N VAL A 371 -23.81 28.09 -34.54
CA VAL A 371 -23.01 29.30 -34.31
C VAL A 371 -21.74 29.32 -35.16
N GLY A 372 -21.05 30.46 -35.19
CA GLY A 372 -19.77 30.58 -35.89
C GLY A 372 -18.60 29.86 -35.19
N PRO A 373 -17.50 29.60 -35.92
CA PRO A 373 -16.30 29.03 -35.31
C PRO A 373 -15.72 29.97 -34.24
N ASN A 374 -15.16 29.38 -33.16
CA ASN A 374 -14.64 30.07 -31.97
C ASN A 374 -15.68 30.67 -31.01
N ALA A 375 -16.96 30.28 -31.13
CA ALA A 375 -17.92 30.59 -30.07
C ALA A 375 -17.50 29.96 -28.74
N TYR A 376 -17.92 30.58 -27.64
CA TYR A 376 -17.77 30.01 -26.31
C TYR A 376 -18.57 28.70 -26.22
N PRO A 377 -18.01 27.59 -25.71
CA PRO A 377 -18.71 26.32 -25.57
C PRO A 377 -20.02 26.47 -24.81
N ASP A 378 -21.12 26.05 -25.43
CA ASP A 378 -22.46 26.15 -24.87
C ASP A 378 -23.34 25.08 -25.49
N ASN A 379 -24.30 24.56 -24.72
CA ASN A 379 -25.24 23.54 -25.16
C ASN A 379 -25.91 23.89 -26.50
N GLY A 380 -26.31 25.16 -26.68
CA GLY A 380 -26.98 25.63 -27.89
C GLY A 380 -26.09 25.78 -29.13
N ASN A 381 -24.78 25.50 -29.04
CA ASN A 381 -23.86 25.65 -30.18
C ASN A 381 -24.10 24.62 -31.29
N ASN A 382 -24.69 23.47 -30.97
CA ASN A 382 -24.97 22.41 -31.93
C ASN A 382 -26.24 21.62 -31.56
N ASP A 383 -26.69 20.78 -32.49
CA ASP A 383 -27.96 20.05 -32.38
C ASP A 383 -27.95 18.88 -31.38
N PHE A 384 -26.87 18.72 -30.58
CA PHE A 384 -26.85 17.84 -29.41
C PHE A 384 -27.24 18.57 -28.11
N ASP A 385 -27.84 19.76 -28.23
CA ASP A 385 -28.34 20.53 -27.10
C ASP A 385 -29.33 19.74 -26.23
N PRO A 386 -28.99 19.42 -24.97
CA PRO A 386 -29.85 18.66 -24.08
C PRO A 386 -31.11 19.42 -23.63
N THR A 387 -31.18 20.73 -23.85
CA THR A 387 -32.35 21.55 -23.50
C THR A 387 -33.49 21.45 -24.52
N ASN A 388 -33.21 20.92 -25.73
CA ASN A 388 -34.15 20.85 -26.86
C ASN A 388 -34.35 19.40 -27.38
N ILE A 389 -34.16 18.38 -26.54
CA ILE A 389 -34.32 16.97 -26.93
C ILE A 389 -35.75 16.69 -27.43
N GLY A 390 -35.87 16.04 -28.58
CA GLY A 390 -37.16 15.69 -29.20
C GLY A 390 -37.89 16.86 -29.85
N VAL A 391 -37.31 18.07 -29.88
CA VAL A 391 -37.98 19.28 -30.39
C VAL A 391 -37.17 19.91 -31.53
N GLY A 392 -37.87 20.34 -32.58
CA GLY A 392 -37.28 21.14 -33.67
C GLY A 392 -36.22 20.38 -34.47
N ASP A 393 -35.08 21.04 -34.71
CA ASP A 393 -33.96 20.48 -35.48
C ASP A 393 -32.98 19.65 -34.63
N SER A 394 -33.32 19.33 -33.37
CA SER A 394 -32.49 18.51 -32.50
C SER A 394 -32.12 17.17 -33.14
N LYS A 395 -30.88 16.72 -32.91
CA LYS A 395 -30.39 15.41 -33.33
C LYS A 395 -30.46 14.37 -32.21
N LEU A 396 -31.14 14.70 -31.13
CA LEU A 396 -31.43 13.81 -30.00
C LEU A 396 -32.95 13.66 -29.83
N SER A 397 -33.44 12.43 -29.71
CA SER A 397 -34.82 12.13 -29.30
C SER A 397 -34.88 11.71 -27.83
N GLN A 398 -36.08 11.58 -27.25
CA GLN A 398 -36.25 11.21 -25.84
C GLN A 398 -35.63 9.86 -25.48
N ALA A 399 -35.46 8.95 -26.44
CA ALA A 399 -34.77 7.69 -26.23
C ALA A 399 -33.33 7.84 -25.72
N VAL A 400 -32.67 9.00 -25.95
CA VAL A 400 -31.33 9.27 -25.41
C VAL A 400 -31.30 9.32 -23.87
N ARG A 401 -32.46 9.50 -23.24
CA ARG A 401 -32.59 9.52 -21.79
C ARG A 401 -32.51 8.13 -21.18
N ASP A 402 -32.89 7.08 -21.88
CA ASP A 402 -32.75 5.72 -21.35
C ASP A 402 -31.39 5.14 -21.75
N ILE A 403 -30.64 4.64 -20.76
CA ILE A 403 -29.29 4.10 -20.98
C ILE A 403 -29.29 2.91 -21.97
N THR A 404 -30.42 2.21 -22.08
CA THR A 404 -30.59 1.05 -22.96
C THR A 404 -30.90 1.44 -24.41
N THR A 405 -31.45 2.64 -24.64
CA THR A 405 -31.86 3.12 -25.96
C THR A 405 -31.12 4.38 -26.45
N VAL A 406 -30.00 4.73 -25.78
CA VAL A 406 -29.17 5.90 -26.14
C VAL A 406 -28.85 5.94 -27.64
N GLU A 407 -28.46 4.82 -28.22
CA GLU A 407 -28.05 4.75 -29.63
C GLU A 407 -29.22 5.04 -30.59
N GLN A 408 -30.41 4.51 -30.30
CA GLN A 408 -31.63 4.79 -31.06
C GLN A 408 -32.08 6.25 -30.90
N GLY A 409 -31.71 6.89 -29.79
CA GLY A 409 -31.99 8.29 -29.52
C GLY A 409 -31.13 9.28 -30.31
N ILE A 410 -30.07 8.83 -30.97
CA ILE A 410 -29.19 9.68 -31.77
C ILE A 410 -29.65 9.65 -33.23
N LEU A 411 -30.15 10.78 -33.72
CA LEU A 411 -30.76 10.89 -35.06
C LEU A 411 -29.73 11.15 -36.17
N VAL A 412 -28.45 10.91 -35.88
CA VAL A 412 -27.32 11.00 -36.82
C VAL A 412 -26.48 9.74 -36.72
N PRO A 413 -25.78 9.32 -37.80
CA PRO A 413 -24.85 8.20 -37.72
C PRO A 413 -23.75 8.50 -36.70
N ALA A 414 -23.76 7.78 -35.58
CA ALA A 414 -22.81 7.92 -34.48
C ALA A 414 -22.38 6.54 -33.98
N ASN A 415 -21.12 6.39 -33.60
CA ASN A 415 -20.54 5.15 -33.13
C ASN A 415 -20.23 5.21 -31.63
N GLU A 416 -20.65 4.19 -30.89
CA GLU A 416 -20.28 4.05 -29.48
C GLU A 416 -18.76 3.86 -29.35
N GLY A 417 -18.15 4.63 -28.44
CA GLY A 417 -16.70 4.65 -28.22
C GLY A 417 -15.93 5.62 -29.12
N PHE A 418 -16.56 6.30 -30.07
CA PHE A 418 -15.95 7.42 -30.78
C PHE A 418 -16.79 8.68 -30.56
N ASP A 419 -18.01 8.70 -31.08
CA ASP A 419 -18.89 9.88 -31.07
C ASP A 419 -19.60 10.06 -29.71
N PHE A 420 -19.96 8.95 -29.06
CA PHE A 420 -20.59 8.94 -27.75
C PHE A 420 -20.14 7.76 -26.90
N GLY A 421 -20.36 7.84 -25.58
CA GLY A 421 -20.15 6.75 -24.65
C GLY A 421 -21.25 6.71 -23.60
N LYS A 422 -21.60 5.51 -23.14
CA LYS A 422 -22.63 5.31 -22.11
C LYS A 422 -22.03 4.72 -20.85
N LEU A 423 -22.42 5.24 -19.69
CA LEU A 423 -22.01 4.74 -18.39
C LEU A 423 -23.23 4.49 -17.52
N GLU A 424 -23.37 3.26 -17.07
CA GLU A 424 -24.33 2.91 -16.03
C GLU A 424 -23.69 3.11 -14.65
N ASN A 425 -24.43 3.72 -13.72
CA ASN A 425 -23.96 3.99 -12.36
C ASN A 425 -22.58 4.69 -12.30
N ALA A 426 -22.35 5.67 -13.18
CA ALA A 426 -21.11 6.46 -13.20
C ALA A 426 -20.89 7.14 -11.85
N ARG A 427 -19.64 7.16 -11.40
CA ARG A 427 -19.23 7.76 -10.14
C ARG A 427 -18.93 9.25 -10.34
N LYS A 428 -19.56 10.11 -9.54
CA LYS A 428 -19.19 11.52 -9.43
C LYS A 428 -17.86 11.68 -8.69
N LEU A 429 -16.92 12.42 -9.26
CA LEU A 429 -15.70 12.82 -8.59
C LEU A 429 -15.88 14.11 -7.79
N ASN A 430 -15.16 14.23 -6.69
CA ASN A 430 -15.20 15.40 -5.80
C ASN A 430 -14.00 16.31 -6.04
N GLN A 431 -14.26 17.60 -6.27
CA GLN A 431 -13.19 18.59 -6.39
C GLN A 431 -12.42 18.71 -5.07
N GLY A 432 -11.09 18.85 -5.14
CA GLY A 432 -10.19 18.93 -4.00
C GLY A 432 -9.65 17.57 -3.54
N THR A 433 -10.44 16.50 -3.67
CA THR A 433 -10.07 15.14 -3.25
C THR A 433 -9.75 14.22 -4.42
N ASP A 434 -10.57 14.25 -5.48
CA ASP A 434 -10.42 13.37 -6.63
C ASP A 434 -9.81 14.10 -7.83
N TYR A 435 -10.03 15.42 -7.95
CA TYR A 435 -9.46 16.26 -8.99
C TYR A 435 -9.29 17.72 -8.55
N GLN A 436 -8.46 18.46 -9.27
CA GLN A 436 -8.29 19.91 -9.20
C GLN A 436 -8.76 20.56 -10.51
N LEU A 437 -9.29 21.78 -10.43
CA LEU A 437 -9.78 22.56 -11.56
C LEU A 437 -9.02 23.89 -11.65
N HIS A 438 -8.55 24.23 -12.84
CA HIS A 438 -8.08 25.58 -13.14
C HIS A 438 -9.19 26.40 -13.81
N SER A 439 -9.89 27.23 -13.04
CA SER A 439 -11.14 27.89 -13.46
C SER A 439 -11.00 28.89 -14.61
N GLN A 440 -9.82 29.46 -14.85
CA GLN A 440 -9.60 30.42 -15.95
C GLN A 440 -9.16 29.75 -17.27
N LEU A 441 -8.34 28.70 -17.18
CA LEU A 441 -7.79 27.99 -18.34
C LEU A 441 -8.67 26.81 -18.78
N GLY A 442 -9.63 26.39 -17.95
CA GLY A 442 -10.63 25.39 -18.31
C GLY A 442 -10.04 23.99 -18.50
N TYR A 443 -9.21 23.54 -17.55
CA TYR A 443 -8.72 22.16 -17.51
C TYR A 443 -8.82 21.57 -16.10
N ILE A 444 -8.88 20.24 -16.06
CA ILE A 444 -8.89 19.45 -14.83
C ILE A 444 -7.63 18.60 -14.72
N SER A 445 -7.21 18.37 -13.48
CA SER A 445 -6.10 17.47 -13.14
C SER A 445 -6.61 16.46 -12.14
N LEU A 446 -6.66 15.19 -12.53
CA LEU A 446 -7.11 14.11 -11.66
C LEU A 446 -6.01 13.74 -10.67
N ASN A 447 -6.38 13.36 -9.45
CA ASN A 447 -5.40 12.88 -8.47
C ASN A 447 -4.96 11.43 -8.72
N GLN A 448 -5.75 10.70 -9.53
CA GLN A 448 -5.42 9.36 -9.99
C GLN A 448 -5.48 9.33 -11.51
N ARG A 449 -4.49 8.69 -12.12
CA ARG A 449 -4.45 8.46 -13.56
C ARG A 449 -5.57 7.50 -13.96
N LEU A 450 -6.27 7.82 -15.05
CA LEU A 450 -7.30 6.95 -15.61
C LEU A 450 -6.69 5.78 -16.39
N LEU A 451 -7.41 4.67 -16.35
CA LEU A 451 -7.10 3.48 -17.15
C LEU A 451 -7.59 3.67 -18.59
N ASN A 452 -7.03 2.88 -19.50
CA ASN A 452 -7.32 3.05 -20.94
C ASN A 452 -8.79 2.75 -21.28
N ASP A 453 -9.44 1.86 -20.54
CA ASP A 453 -10.83 1.44 -20.70
C ASP A 453 -11.84 2.32 -19.95
N GLU A 454 -11.39 3.34 -19.20
CA GLU A 454 -12.28 4.24 -18.46
C GLU A 454 -12.77 5.41 -19.31
N ILE A 455 -14.04 5.77 -19.13
CA ILE A 455 -14.66 6.94 -19.73
C ILE A 455 -14.61 8.09 -18.73
N LEU A 456 -14.25 9.28 -19.21
CA LEU A 456 -14.30 10.52 -18.43
C LEU A 456 -15.29 11.48 -19.09
N ALA A 457 -16.22 12.00 -18.30
CA ALA A 457 -17.23 12.92 -18.78
C ALA A 457 -17.44 14.08 -17.82
N VAL A 458 -17.88 15.22 -18.34
CA VAL A 458 -18.06 16.45 -17.57
C VAL A 458 -19.31 17.21 -17.96
N ALA A 459 -19.90 17.88 -16.98
CA ALA A 459 -20.82 18.98 -17.18
C ALA A 459 -20.24 20.21 -16.48
N PHE A 460 -20.23 21.37 -17.14
CA PHE A 460 -19.64 22.56 -16.57
C PHE A 460 -20.38 23.83 -16.97
N GLN A 461 -20.27 24.83 -16.11
CA GLN A 461 -20.88 26.14 -16.26
C GLN A 461 -19.85 27.20 -15.92
N TYR A 462 -19.86 28.28 -16.68
CA TYR A 462 -18.89 29.34 -16.55
C TYR A 462 -19.47 30.68 -16.98
N THR A 463 -18.74 31.74 -16.63
CA THR A 463 -19.13 33.10 -16.96
C THR A 463 -18.07 33.78 -17.80
N VAL A 464 -18.53 34.58 -18.77
CA VAL A 464 -17.69 35.48 -19.56
C VAL A 464 -18.38 36.82 -19.66
N GLY A 465 -17.78 37.88 -19.13
CA GLY A 465 -18.34 39.24 -19.21
C GLY A 465 -19.75 39.37 -18.61
N GLY A 466 -20.12 38.51 -17.65
CA GLY A 466 -21.44 38.49 -17.01
C GLY A 466 -22.50 37.60 -17.68
N VAL A 467 -22.20 36.98 -18.83
CA VAL A 467 -23.06 35.99 -19.48
C VAL A 467 -22.68 34.59 -18.99
N VAL A 468 -23.69 33.77 -18.69
CA VAL A 468 -23.52 32.38 -18.25
C VAL A 468 -23.59 31.46 -19.46
N TYR A 469 -22.64 30.54 -19.56
CA TYR A 469 -22.57 29.48 -20.56
C TYR A 469 -22.55 28.13 -19.86
N GLN A 470 -23.17 27.11 -20.45
CA GLN A 470 -23.26 25.77 -19.88
C GLN A 470 -23.08 24.70 -20.95
N VAL A 471 -22.29 23.67 -20.63
CA VAL A 471 -22.11 22.47 -21.46
C VAL A 471 -22.42 21.23 -20.63
N GLY A 472 -23.33 20.40 -21.13
CA GLY A 472 -23.89 19.26 -20.41
C GLY A 472 -24.98 19.66 -19.41
N GLU A 473 -25.44 18.65 -18.68
CA GLU A 473 -26.44 18.78 -17.64
C GLU A 473 -25.86 18.42 -16.27
N PHE A 474 -26.22 19.19 -15.24
CA PHE A 474 -25.92 18.80 -13.88
C PHE A 474 -26.98 17.88 -13.30
N ALA A 475 -26.61 17.06 -12.33
CA ALA A 475 -27.55 16.16 -11.65
C ALA A 475 -28.73 16.88 -10.96
N ASN A 476 -28.63 18.20 -10.73
CA ASN A 476 -29.65 19.02 -10.07
C ASN A 476 -30.45 19.91 -11.05
N ASP A 477 -30.25 19.77 -12.36
CA ASP A 477 -30.87 20.65 -13.38
C ASP A 477 -32.29 20.18 -13.80
N GLY A 478 -32.89 19.24 -13.07
CA GLY A 478 -34.30 18.84 -13.25
C GLY A 478 -34.54 17.44 -13.83
N VAL A 479 -33.49 16.73 -14.27
CA VAL A 479 -33.59 15.34 -14.75
C VAL A 479 -33.55 14.36 -13.57
N ASN A 480 -34.70 13.78 -13.23
CA ASN A 480 -34.83 12.81 -12.14
C ASN A 480 -34.05 11.52 -12.46
N SER A 481 -33.42 10.91 -11.46
CA SER A 481 -32.66 9.67 -11.67
C SER A 481 -33.54 8.48 -12.10
N THR A 482 -34.83 8.54 -11.75
CA THR A 482 -35.88 7.58 -12.11
C THR A 482 -37.12 8.38 -12.47
N ALA A 483 -37.60 8.23 -13.70
CA ALA A 483 -38.93 8.70 -14.09
C ALA A 483 -39.93 7.60 -13.75
N ASN A 484 -40.91 7.92 -12.89
CA ASN A 484 -42.11 7.10 -12.75
C ASN A 484 -43.09 7.67 -13.79
N ASN A 485 -43.39 6.94 -14.87
CA ASN A 485 -44.07 7.38 -16.11
C ASN A 485 -43.16 8.06 -17.16
N PRO A 486 -42.44 7.29 -17.98
CA PRO A 486 -41.97 7.81 -19.27
C PRO A 486 -43.18 8.10 -20.18
N ASP A 487 -43.10 9.19 -20.94
CA ASP A 487 -44.08 9.69 -21.91
C ASP A 487 -43.24 10.15 -23.14
N THR A 488 -43.35 9.40 -24.24
CA THR A 488 -42.45 9.44 -25.40
C THR A 488 -42.85 10.53 -26.39
N ASP A 489 -44.15 10.75 -26.60
CA ASP A 489 -44.68 11.73 -27.54
C ASP A 489 -45.10 13.06 -26.84
N GLY A 490 -45.19 13.05 -25.50
CA GLY A 490 -45.44 14.21 -24.65
C GLY A 490 -46.90 14.61 -24.56
N ASP A 491 -47.84 13.71 -24.85
CA ASP A 491 -49.28 13.97 -24.83
C ASP A 491 -49.89 14.00 -23.41
N GLY A 492 -49.11 13.57 -22.42
CA GLY A 492 -49.49 13.52 -21.01
C GLY A 492 -49.96 12.15 -20.53
N ILE A 493 -49.99 11.15 -21.42
CA ILE A 493 -50.26 9.75 -21.12
C ILE A 493 -48.91 9.01 -21.00
N PRO A 494 -48.69 8.24 -19.93
CA PRO A 494 -47.48 7.44 -19.81
C PRO A 494 -47.42 6.36 -20.88
N ASN A 495 -46.25 6.06 -21.45
CA ASN A 495 -46.04 5.04 -22.48
C ASN A 495 -46.68 3.68 -22.18
N ILE A 496 -46.77 3.31 -20.91
CA ILE A 496 -47.36 2.03 -20.49
C ILE A 496 -48.88 2.01 -20.65
N ALA A 497 -49.50 3.19 -20.60
CA ALA A 497 -50.92 3.44 -20.67
C ALA A 497 -51.32 4.05 -22.02
N ASP A 498 -50.41 4.67 -22.74
CA ASP A 498 -50.62 5.25 -24.06
C ASP A 498 -50.82 4.15 -25.12
N VAL A 499 -51.75 4.38 -26.05
CA VAL A 499 -52.05 3.51 -27.18
C VAL A 499 -51.14 3.75 -28.40
N ASP A 500 -50.59 4.96 -28.57
CA ASP A 500 -49.75 5.42 -29.68
C ASP A 500 -48.45 6.05 -29.13
N ILE A 501 -47.58 5.22 -28.55
CA ILE A 501 -46.42 5.64 -27.76
C ILE A 501 -45.51 6.63 -28.52
N ASP A 502 -45.39 6.50 -29.85
CA ASP A 502 -44.52 7.35 -30.65
C ASP A 502 -45.24 8.49 -31.40
N GLY A 503 -46.56 8.62 -31.21
CA GLY A 503 -47.39 9.68 -31.79
C GLY A 503 -47.44 9.65 -33.32
N ASP A 504 -47.19 8.50 -33.95
CA ASP A 504 -47.14 8.36 -35.41
C ASP A 504 -48.53 8.17 -36.05
N GLY A 505 -49.58 8.09 -35.21
CA GLY A 505 -50.96 7.93 -35.60
C GLY A 505 -51.36 6.46 -35.79
N THR A 506 -50.52 5.51 -35.37
CA THR A 506 -50.83 4.08 -35.40
C THR A 506 -50.76 3.46 -34.00
N PRO A 507 -51.83 2.76 -33.55
CA PRO A 507 -51.80 2.06 -32.26
C PRO A 507 -50.67 1.04 -32.18
N ASP A 508 -49.75 1.22 -31.24
CA ASP A 508 -48.59 0.36 -31.02
C ASP A 508 -48.64 -0.38 -29.68
N ASN A 509 -49.45 0.10 -28.72
CA ASN A 509 -49.54 -0.43 -27.37
C ASN A 509 -50.98 -0.77 -26.94
N GLY A 510 -51.60 -1.66 -27.71
CA GLY A 510 -52.87 -2.29 -27.35
C GLY A 510 -54.06 -1.77 -28.14
N THR A 511 -55.25 -1.98 -27.59
CA THR A 511 -56.51 -1.46 -28.12
C THR A 511 -57.01 -0.35 -27.22
N ASP A 512 -57.63 0.65 -27.82
CA ASP A 512 -58.32 1.74 -27.15
C ASP A 512 -59.79 1.70 -27.62
N THR A 513 -60.68 1.32 -26.70
CA THR A 513 -62.09 1.06 -27.00
C THR A 513 -62.91 2.34 -27.11
N ASP A 514 -62.56 3.40 -26.40
CA ASP A 514 -63.33 4.64 -26.32
C ASP A 514 -62.66 5.85 -27.00
N ASN A 515 -61.44 5.65 -27.53
CA ASN A 515 -60.58 6.59 -28.25
C ASN A 515 -60.14 7.79 -27.41
N ASP A 516 -59.84 7.59 -26.12
CA ASP A 516 -59.33 8.63 -25.25
C ASP A 516 -57.79 8.72 -25.20
N GLY A 517 -57.10 7.78 -25.85
CA GLY A 517 -55.63 7.69 -25.92
C GLY A 517 -55.04 6.67 -24.94
N ILE A 518 -55.83 6.13 -24.01
CA ILE A 518 -55.38 5.16 -23.02
C ILE A 518 -55.71 3.73 -23.51
N ASN A 519 -54.79 2.79 -23.36
CA ASN A 519 -55.05 1.41 -23.72
C ASN A 519 -56.00 0.72 -22.71
N ASP A 520 -56.87 -0.16 -23.22
CA ASP A 520 -57.91 -0.86 -22.46
C ASP A 520 -57.39 -1.63 -21.24
N ALA A 521 -56.10 -1.97 -21.21
CA ALA A 521 -55.49 -2.73 -20.11
C ALA A 521 -55.16 -1.86 -18.90
N THR A 522 -55.03 -0.55 -19.09
CA THR A 522 -54.69 0.43 -18.06
C THR A 522 -55.80 1.45 -17.81
N ASP A 523 -56.72 1.60 -18.74
CA ASP A 523 -57.86 2.51 -18.65
C ASP A 523 -58.81 2.12 -17.49
N VAL A 524 -59.09 3.08 -16.61
CA VAL A 524 -60.00 2.90 -15.47
C VAL A 524 -61.43 2.54 -15.91
N ASP A 525 -61.85 3.06 -17.05
CA ASP A 525 -63.19 2.93 -17.58
C ASP A 525 -63.44 1.50 -18.15
N GLN A 526 -62.38 0.88 -18.68
CA GLN A 526 -62.37 -0.51 -19.17
C GLN A 526 -62.10 -1.54 -18.07
N THR A 527 -61.15 -1.25 -17.18
CA THR A 527 -60.78 -2.14 -16.07
C THR A 527 -61.84 -2.14 -14.95
N GLY A 528 -62.64 -1.08 -14.86
CA GLY A 528 -63.61 -0.87 -13.77
C GLY A 528 -62.93 -0.59 -12.42
N GLY A 529 -61.68 -0.12 -12.47
CA GLY A 529 -60.81 0.13 -11.34
C GLY A 529 -61.13 1.40 -10.55
N THR A 530 -60.14 1.88 -9.79
CA THR A 530 -60.25 3.16 -9.05
C THR A 530 -59.28 4.16 -9.66
N ASP A 531 -59.74 5.37 -9.91
CA ASP A 531 -58.92 6.50 -10.36
C ASP A 531 -59.06 7.64 -9.34
N ALA A 532 -58.18 7.68 -8.35
CA ALA A 532 -58.22 8.65 -7.26
C ALA A 532 -57.65 10.03 -7.66
N ASN A 533 -56.78 10.06 -8.67
CA ASN A 533 -56.10 11.24 -9.23
C ASN A 533 -56.85 11.88 -10.42
N ALA A 534 -57.88 11.22 -10.94
CA ALA A 534 -58.69 11.63 -12.08
C ALA A 534 -57.87 11.79 -13.37
N ASP A 535 -56.89 10.91 -13.61
CA ASP A 535 -56.07 10.92 -14.82
C ASP A 535 -56.45 9.83 -15.85
N GLY A 536 -57.53 9.09 -15.61
CA GLY A 536 -58.04 8.07 -16.54
C GLY A 536 -57.37 6.70 -16.40
N ILE A 537 -56.31 6.57 -15.61
CA ILE A 537 -55.56 5.32 -15.44
C ILE A 537 -55.99 4.62 -14.15
N ASP A 538 -56.17 3.30 -14.17
CA ASP A 538 -56.49 2.51 -12.97
C ASP A 538 -55.34 2.54 -11.95
N ASP A 539 -55.57 3.04 -10.74
CA ASP A 539 -54.62 3.06 -9.62
C ASP A 539 -54.10 1.65 -9.25
N ALA A 540 -54.85 0.59 -9.59
CA ALA A 540 -54.42 -0.79 -9.38
C ALA A 540 -53.33 -1.22 -10.38
N PHE A 541 -53.19 -0.48 -11.48
CA PHE A 541 -52.08 -0.60 -12.41
C PHE A 541 -50.84 0.07 -11.81
N VAL A 542 -50.03 -0.75 -11.14
CA VAL A 542 -48.76 -0.29 -10.58
C VAL A 542 -47.84 0.08 -11.75
N ASN A 543 -47.42 1.35 -11.82
CA ASN A 543 -46.32 1.86 -12.67
C ASN A 543 -45.03 1.08 -12.39
N ALA A 544 -44.96 -0.15 -12.90
CA ALA A 544 -43.82 -1.02 -12.83
C ALA A 544 -43.02 -0.77 -14.11
N GLU A 545 -42.19 0.28 -14.08
CA GLU A 545 -40.83 0.37 -14.62
C GLU A 545 -40.39 1.82 -14.35
N GLY A 546 -39.63 2.03 -13.26
CA GLY A 546 -38.93 3.30 -13.10
C GLY A 546 -37.82 3.35 -14.15
N SER A 547 -38.07 3.98 -15.30
CA SER A 547 -37.03 4.16 -16.31
C SER A 547 -35.97 5.09 -15.73
N THR A 548 -34.74 4.58 -15.65
CA THR A 548 -33.60 5.33 -15.12
C THR A 548 -33.10 6.30 -16.17
N GLN A 549 -33.15 7.60 -15.88
CA GLN A 549 -32.76 8.62 -16.86
C GLN A 549 -31.26 8.92 -16.80
N SER A 550 -30.68 9.02 -17.99
CA SER A 550 -29.30 9.38 -18.27
C SER A 550 -29.13 10.89 -18.36
N LEU A 551 -28.07 11.41 -17.73
CA LEU A 551 -27.64 12.78 -17.93
C LEU A 551 -26.85 12.90 -19.24
N ILE A 552 -27.12 13.94 -20.01
CA ILE A 552 -26.37 14.25 -21.22
C ILE A 552 -25.21 15.16 -20.86
N VAL A 553 -23.99 14.70 -21.14
CA VAL A 553 -22.77 15.39 -20.71
C VAL A 553 -21.72 15.36 -21.80
N LYS A 554 -20.65 16.12 -21.63
CA LYS A 554 -19.53 16.14 -22.57
C LYS A 554 -18.52 15.05 -22.24
N MET A 555 -18.08 14.30 -23.24
CA MET A 555 -17.02 13.30 -23.11
C MET A 555 -15.64 13.96 -23.23
N LEU A 556 -14.73 13.68 -22.28
CA LEU A 556 -13.33 14.11 -22.31
C LEU A 556 -12.35 12.99 -22.64
N LYS A 557 -12.74 11.74 -22.35
CA LYS A 557 -11.99 10.55 -22.72
C LYS A 557 -12.94 9.41 -23.04
N SER A 558 -12.71 8.77 -24.19
CA SER A 558 -13.40 7.56 -24.64
C SER A 558 -12.72 6.28 -24.11
N PRO A 559 -13.44 5.14 -24.01
CA PRO A 559 -12.83 3.85 -23.72
C PRO A 559 -12.00 3.30 -24.90
N ILE A 560 -12.22 3.80 -26.12
CA ILE A 560 -11.45 3.46 -27.32
C ILE A 560 -10.52 4.64 -27.64
N THR A 561 -9.22 4.37 -27.65
CA THR A 561 -8.22 5.40 -27.99
C THR A 561 -8.05 5.49 -29.50
N ASN A 562 -8.45 6.61 -30.10
CA ASN A 562 -8.18 6.93 -31.49
C ASN A 562 -7.55 8.32 -31.61
N VAL A 563 -6.31 8.37 -32.08
CA VAL A 563 -5.50 9.60 -32.18
C VAL A 563 -5.98 10.58 -33.26
N LYS A 564 -6.91 10.15 -34.12
CA LYS A 564 -7.52 11.00 -35.15
C LYS A 564 -8.75 11.75 -34.64
N GLU A 565 -9.35 11.28 -33.54
CA GLU A 565 -10.52 11.92 -32.96
C GLU A 565 -10.14 13.21 -32.22
N PRO A 566 -10.91 14.29 -32.36
CA PRO A 566 -10.74 15.50 -31.56
C PRO A 566 -10.67 15.28 -30.06
N ILE A 567 -11.34 14.26 -29.51
CA ILE A 567 -11.28 13.98 -28.07
C ILE A 567 -9.87 13.63 -27.57
N TRP A 568 -9.03 13.02 -28.41
CA TRP A 568 -7.62 12.73 -28.09
C TRP A 568 -6.84 14.01 -27.80
N ASP A 569 -7.24 15.09 -28.44
CA ASP A 569 -6.63 16.40 -28.34
C ASP A 569 -7.00 17.12 -27.03
N LEU A 570 -8.08 16.72 -26.35
CA LEU A 570 -8.47 17.28 -25.05
C LEU A 570 -7.54 16.83 -23.91
N MET A 571 -6.85 15.70 -24.05
CA MET A 571 -5.82 15.29 -23.09
C MET A 571 -4.60 16.21 -23.21
N MET A 572 -4.21 16.83 -22.09
CA MET A 572 -3.02 17.67 -22.00
C MET A 572 -1.75 16.81 -22.03
N LYS A 573 -0.75 17.26 -22.80
CA LYS A 573 0.50 16.54 -23.06
C LYS A 573 1.74 17.38 -22.70
N ASN A 574 1.53 18.43 -21.90
CA ASN A 574 2.53 19.42 -21.50
C ASN A 574 2.74 19.49 -19.97
N ILE A 575 2.25 18.49 -19.23
CA ILE A 575 2.41 18.39 -17.78
C ILE A 575 3.33 17.20 -17.47
N TYR A 576 4.30 17.41 -16.60
CA TYR A 576 5.31 16.42 -16.20
C TYR A 576 5.32 16.27 -14.68
N ASP A 577 5.24 15.03 -14.20
CA ASP A 577 5.29 14.73 -12.77
C ASP A 577 6.75 14.67 -12.31
N THR A 578 7.10 15.51 -11.32
CA THR A 578 8.45 15.54 -10.73
C THR A 578 8.62 14.54 -9.60
N GLY A 579 7.53 13.91 -9.12
CA GLY A 579 7.53 13.02 -7.96
C GLY A 579 7.78 13.73 -6.61
N ALA A 580 8.00 15.05 -6.62
CA ALA A 580 8.32 15.82 -5.44
C ALA A 580 7.06 16.31 -4.71
N PHE A 581 7.09 16.26 -3.38
CA PHE A 581 6.04 16.84 -2.54
C PHE A 581 6.47 18.23 -2.05
N GLN A 582 5.56 19.21 -2.16
CA GLN A 582 5.74 20.56 -1.60
C GLN A 582 7.00 21.28 -2.12
N LEU A 583 7.10 21.40 -3.45
CA LEU A 583 8.16 22.18 -4.10
C LEU A 583 8.15 23.64 -3.61
N SER A 584 9.32 24.13 -3.21
CA SER A 584 9.57 25.55 -2.93
C SER A 584 10.13 26.23 -4.17
N GLU A 585 9.65 27.44 -4.48
CA GLU A 585 10.12 28.24 -5.62
C GLU A 585 11.63 28.51 -5.55
N GLU A 586 12.18 28.78 -4.36
CA GLU A 586 13.60 29.11 -4.19
C GLU A 586 14.55 27.93 -4.48
N ASP A 587 14.07 26.69 -4.29
CA ASP A 587 14.87 25.47 -4.37
C ASP A 587 14.57 24.63 -5.62
N PHE A 588 13.60 25.04 -6.45
CA PHE A 588 13.26 24.36 -7.70
C PHE A 588 14.09 24.91 -8.86
N LYS A 589 14.77 24.01 -9.59
CA LYS A 589 15.53 24.36 -10.80
C LYS A 589 15.15 23.42 -11.92
N LEU A 590 14.61 23.99 -13.00
CA LEU A 590 14.33 23.29 -14.24
C LEU A 590 15.33 23.71 -15.30
N ASN A 591 15.83 22.75 -16.08
CA ASN A 591 16.59 23.02 -17.28
C ASN A 591 16.21 22.01 -18.36
N ILE A 592 16.29 22.43 -19.62
CA ILE A 592 15.94 21.60 -20.77
C ILE A 592 17.21 21.35 -21.57
N PHE A 593 17.47 20.08 -21.86
CA PHE A 593 18.62 19.65 -22.63
C PHE A 593 18.19 18.92 -23.90
N TYR A 594 18.93 19.16 -24.97
CA TYR A 594 18.88 18.43 -26.21
C TYR A 594 20.07 17.48 -26.28
N THR A 595 19.78 16.18 -26.35
CA THR A 595 20.79 15.11 -26.29
C THR A 595 20.87 14.37 -27.63
N GLU A 596 21.84 14.71 -28.47
CA GLU A 596 22.22 13.89 -29.63
C GLU A 596 23.43 13.01 -29.33
N ALA A 597 24.56 13.62 -28.99
CA ALA A 597 25.79 12.94 -28.55
C ALA A 597 26.23 13.39 -27.15
N SER A 598 25.86 14.60 -26.75
CA SER A 598 26.10 15.17 -25.43
C SER A 598 24.97 16.16 -25.11
N PRO A 599 24.56 16.32 -23.86
CA PRO A 599 23.51 17.25 -23.47
C PRO A 599 23.96 18.69 -23.74
N LEU A 600 23.25 19.36 -24.63
CA LEU A 600 23.38 20.79 -24.89
C LEU A 600 22.08 21.48 -24.50
N ASN A 601 22.16 22.68 -23.92
CA ASN A 601 20.99 23.47 -23.56
C ASN A 601 20.56 24.45 -24.67
N TYR A 602 20.98 24.24 -25.92
CA TYR A 602 20.59 25.01 -27.10
C TYR A 602 20.59 24.10 -28.33
N ILE A 603 19.94 24.53 -29.41
CA ILE A 603 19.92 23.82 -30.71
C ILE A 603 20.79 24.50 -31.76
N LYS A 604 21.26 23.71 -32.73
CA LYS A 604 21.99 24.18 -33.91
C LYS A 604 21.22 23.75 -35.16
N PRO A 605 21.21 24.57 -36.22
CA PRO A 605 20.58 24.17 -37.47
C PRO A 605 21.38 23.01 -38.09
N VAL A 606 20.71 22.17 -38.85
CA VAL A 606 21.39 21.12 -39.63
C VAL A 606 22.27 21.79 -40.70
N ASP A 607 23.44 21.23 -40.97
CA ASP A 607 24.40 21.76 -41.93
C ASP A 607 23.74 22.14 -43.26
N GLY A 608 23.90 23.41 -43.66
CA GLY A 608 23.34 23.97 -44.89
C GLY A 608 21.94 24.59 -44.75
N THR A 609 21.38 24.65 -43.54
CA THR A 609 20.10 25.31 -43.24
C THR A 609 20.28 26.46 -42.23
N THR A 610 19.33 27.39 -42.20
CA THR A 610 19.24 28.46 -41.20
C THR A 610 17.92 28.36 -40.46
N PHE A 611 17.90 28.80 -39.19
CA PHE A 611 16.64 28.88 -38.46
C PHE A 611 15.77 30.03 -39.00
N PRO A 612 14.43 29.92 -38.90
CA PRO A 612 13.56 31.08 -39.07
C PRO A 612 13.81 32.10 -37.96
N LEU A 613 13.30 33.32 -38.14
CA LEU A 613 13.28 34.32 -37.06
C LEU A 613 12.49 33.76 -35.87
N PHE A 614 13.06 33.91 -34.67
CA PHE A 614 12.44 33.48 -33.43
C PHE A 614 11.50 34.57 -32.93
N ASP A 615 10.21 34.26 -32.88
CA ASP A 615 9.22 35.09 -32.20
C ASP A 615 9.44 34.99 -30.69
N ASN A 616 9.94 36.08 -30.09
CA ASN A 616 10.16 36.14 -28.65
C ASN A 616 8.86 36.46 -27.88
N ASN A 617 7.70 36.38 -28.54
CA ASN A 617 6.37 36.68 -28.00
C ASN A 617 6.28 38.09 -27.41
N THR A 618 6.99 39.04 -28.03
CA THR A 618 6.96 40.45 -27.63
C THR A 618 6.05 41.25 -28.56
N PRO A 619 5.45 42.37 -28.11
CA PRO A 619 4.62 43.21 -28.98
C PRO A 619 5.37 43.85 -30.17
N ASN A 620 6.69 43.77 -30.20
CA ASN A 620 7.54 44.42 -31.18
C ASN A 620 8.27 43.37 -32.05
N ALA A 621 7.75 43.14 -33.25
CA ALA A 621 8.34 42.21 -34.23
C ALA A 621 9.78 42.56 -34.66
N ASN A 622 10.32 43.74 -34.31
CA ASN A 622 11.73 44.06 -34.53
C ASN A 622 12.66 43.42 -33.48
N ASP A 623 12.12 42.85 -32.41
CA ASP A 623 12.89 42.16 -31.37
C ASP A 623 13.08 40.67 -31.70
N ASP A 624 12.48 40.18 -32.80
CA ASP A 624 12.63 38.82 -33.30
C ASP A 624 14.01 38.64 -33.94
N SER A 625 14.82 37.77 -33.37
CA SER A 625 16.19 37.49 -33.81
C SER A 625 16.37 36.06 -34.29
N GLU A 626 17.42 35.78 -35.06
CA GLU A 626 17.78 34.39 -35.40
C GLU A 626 18.15 33.60 -34.14
N ILE A 627 17.71 32.33 -34.06
CA ILE A 627 18.05 31.42 -32.95
C ILE A 627 19.56 31.18 -32.97
N THR A 628 20.29 31.81 -32.04
CA THR A 628 21.75 31.76 -31.97
C THR A 628 22.20 31.37 -30.57
N GLU A 629 22.36 30.05 -30.34
CA GLU A 629 22.72 29.48 -29.03
C GLU A 629 21.78 29.91 -27.88
N THR A 630 20.52 30.21 -28.20
CA THR A 630 19.48 30.56 -27.23
C THR A 630 19.22 29.36 -26.30
N PRO A 631 19.21 29.55 -24.95
CA PRO A 631 18.85 28.50 -24.02
C PRO A 631 17.47 27.91 -24.31
N LEU A 632 17.35 26.58 -24.27
CA LEU A 632 16.12 25.85 -24.62
C LEU A 632 14.93 26.26 -23.76
N ILE A 633 15.13 26.52 -22.47
CA ILE A 633 14.06 26.99 -21.58
C ILE A 633 13.45 28.32 -22.06
N ARG A 634 14.27 29.20 -22.64
CA ARG A 634 13.81 30.46 -23.26
C ARG A 634 13.21 30.21 -24.65
N LEU A 635 13.78 29.27 -25.41
CA LEU A 635 13.26 28.87 -26.73
C LEU A 635 11.82 28.32 -26.63
N PHE A 636 11.52 27.56 -25.58
CA PHE A 636 10.18 27.03 -25.28
C PHE A 636 9.27 28.03 -24.56
N HIS A 637 9.67 29.30 -24.47
CA HIS A 637 8.95 30.37 -23.77
C HIS A 637 8.65 30.06 -22.30
N LEU A 638 9.47 29.25 -21.62
CA LEU A 638 9.34 28.92 -20.19
C LEU A 638 10.19 29.82 -19.28
N ASP A 639 11.08 30.62 -19.85
CA ASP A 639 11.89 31.64 -19.16
C ASP A 639 11.75 32.99 -19.86
N ARG A 640 10.80 33.81 -19.36
CA ARG A 640 10.49 35.16 -19.86
C ARG A 640 10.36 36.22 -18.76
N LEU A 641 10.51 35.83 -17.50
CA LEU A 641 10.35 36.70 -16.36
C LEU A 641 11.65 36.83 -15.58
N ASN A 642 11.83 37.96 -14.91
CA ASN A 642 12.87 38.11 -13.91
C ASN A 642 12.44 37.48 -12.56
N PHE A 643 13.34 37.54 -11.58
CA PHE A 643 13.12 36.99 -10.23
C PHE A 643 11.88 37.53 -9.49
N ASN A 644 11.39 38.73 -9.84
CA ASN A 644 10.19 39.32 -9.24
C ASN A 644 8.91 38.99 -10.01
N ASN A 645 8.96 38.08 -10.98
CA ASN A 645 7.87 37.76 -11.91
C ASN A 645 7.45 38.92 -12.83
N ASP A 646 8.36 39.87 -13.09
CA ASP A 646 8.16 40.93 -14.09
C ASP A 646 8.83 40.54 -15.43
N PRO A 647 8.20 40.84 -16.59
CA PRO A 647 8.74 40.54 -17.92
C PRO A 647 9.97 41.35 -18.34
#